data_AF-A0A9P6HM53-F1
#
_entry.id   AF-A0A9P6HM53-F1
#
_cell.length_a   1.000
_cell.length_b   1.000
_cell.length_c   1.000
_cell.angle_alpha   90.00
_cell.angle_beta   90.00
_cell.angle_gamma   90.00
#
_symmetry.space_group_name_H-M   'P 1'
#
loop_
_entity.id
_entity.type
_entity.pdbx_description
1 polymer ?
#
loop_
_entity_poly.entity_id
_entity_poly.type
_entity_poly.pdbx_seq_one_letter_code
_entity_poly.pdbx_strand_id
1 'polypeptide(L)'
;MIPQTQELMVDLDSIYHAIEYGGNEEEIKSKTLSVFANWSQGTYGSGSDTDVFILCPRTTDGTAVLKGNHKRLMDFLAKLGESTGVMVFKATLEYSREGMPIHLEAYNLPWVINPPLGERPLYLFDKDTMYKQQWMLKDICAPRGRLVCTVSPTNKRAVIPSDAFTSRPPDFTLFGPGFLGHRDVIIDVYTLQAVVLIPKDRISRALKSRKQMMDATSSFRTMGSSASDGPEWGPSVCLKNFPAEVDCVHLLENLDLSVAQERPGVWNEVMGILCRFKTAKEIGTSRIFASIRKFSFKKVRPFLDILVTRFDTVNDIFSFTAGIKEASQLQDQDVVRQWCADRGDNQIMRILGSDEKTLPSLVQYAFVNGLPLLSNFIKSLSKDKTVGFTFWLSLVSHLDRQWQSVNSLSFAGAPLHELYSMLDCCIAAMTPLVTEGAVYTLVPPGLMDDVRHNAEVHVKRAVILIEICLRFSPGRCGEVLSDVLLVPGDLQTKFDLLLRPFVRSLRPLLNQYGVTIFRPPFSLFYRFLIGMFLGNLARSGKPPLARTLCTKKVVCDRCEFIENFLSSGEESKELIVTNKEWKHVRYVFPKLKDRIFPPTVTSGHSWKTIRITRRPEARTEAAREFLLMIGDEGDILKLVGPLKKAVWETLKNMEPFDIEPFLQFPPPTTVGSQTA
;
A
#
# COMPACT_ATOMS: atom_id res chain seq x y z
N MET A 1 64.80 -30.38 7.44
CA MET A 1 64.27 -31.15 6.29
C MET A 1 62.79 -31.36 6.55
N ILE A 2 61.96 -30.61 5.83
CA ILE A 2 60.49 -30.62 5.94
C ILE A 2 59.99 -31.57 4.86
N PRO A 3 59.15 -32.58 5.15
CA PRO A 3 58.59 -33.44 4.11
C PRO A 3 57.65 -32.64 3.22
N GLN A 4 57.73 -32.88 1.91
CA GLN A 4 56.96 -32.21 0.87
C GLN A 4 55.46 -32.51 1.00
N THR A 5 54.65 -31.50 1.28
CA THR A 5 53.17 -31.54 1.22
C THR A 5 52.62 -31.27 -0.19
N GLN A 6 53.40 -31.59 -1.24
CA GLN A 6 53.08 -31.24 -2.63
C GLN A 6 52.13 -32.23 -3.34
N GLU A 7 51.89 -33.42 -2.80
CA GLU A 7 51.10 -34.45 -3.50
C GLU A 7 49.58 -34.31 -3.35
N LEU A 8 49.06 -33.70 -2.27
CA LEU A 8 47.61 -33.70 -1.99
C LEU A 8 46.79 -32.82 -2.95
N MET A 9 47.39 -31.77 -3.51
CA MET A 9 46.70 -30.80 -4.39
C MET A 9 46.61 -31.26 -5.85
N VAL A 10 47.58 -32.07 -6.31
CA VAL A 10 47.64 -32.51 -7.71
C VAL A 10 46.46 -33.43 -8.04
N ASP A 11 45.99 -34.23 -7.06
CA ASP A 11 44.93 -35.20 -7.29
C ASP A 11 43.51 -34.59 -7.29
N LEU A 12 43.21 -33.64 -6.39
CA LEU A 12 41.89 -32.99 -6.32
C LEU A 12 41.62 -32.04 -7.49
N ASP A 13 42.63 -31.28 -7.92
CA ASP A 13 42.53 -30.48 -9.14
C ASP A 13 42.38 -31.39 -10.37
N SER A 14 43.04 -32.56 -10.40
CA SER A 14 42.86 -33.53 -11.48
C SER A 14 41.45 -34.15 -11.51
N ILE A 15 40.84 -34.39 -10.35
CA ILE A 15 39.45 -34.89 -10.24
C ILE A 15 38.48 -33.82 -10.72
N TYR A 16 38.66 -32.57 -10.29
CA TYR A 16 37.82 -31.45 -10.73
C TYR A 16 37.96 -31.22 -12.25
N HIS A 17 39.19 -31.20 -12.79
CA HIS A 17 39.43 -31.08 -14.23
C HIS A 17 38.82 -32.25 -15.01
N ALA A 18 38.96 -33.48 -14.52
CA ALA A 18 38.35 -34.64 -15.17
C ALA A 18 36.81 -34.56 -15.16
N ILE A 19 36.20 -34.06 -14.09
CA ILE A 19 34.73 -33.86 -14.02
C ILE A 19 34.27 -32.74 -14.95
N GLU A 20 34.97 -31.61 -14.98
CA GLU A 20 34.56 -30.43 -15.75
C GLU A 20 34.72 -30.63 -17.26
N TYR A 21 35.77 -31.34 -17.69
CA TYR A 21 36.10 -31.54 -19.10
C TYR A 21 35.66 -32.91 -19.67
N GLY A 22 34.80 -33.64 -18.95
CA GLY A 22 34.17 -34.86 -19.48
C GLY A 22 35.08 -36.09 -19.51
N GLY A 23 35.99 -36.21 -18.54
CA GLY A 23 36.81 -37.40 -18.32
C GLY A 23 35.96 -38.65 -18.06
N ASN A 24 36.56 -39.82 -18.28
CA ASN A 24 35.87 -41.11 -18.12
C ASN A 24 35.44 -41.31 -16.65
N GLU A 25 34.18 -41.69 -16.43
CA GLU A 25 33.60 -41.92 -15.10
C GLU A 25 34.40 -42.93 -14.27
N GLU A 26 34.97 -43.97 -14.89
CA GLU A 26 35.86 -44.96 -14.25
C GLU A 26 37.18 -44.32 -13.78
N GLU A 27 37.73 -43.39 -14.54
CA GLU A 27 38.98 -42.69 -14.19
C GLU A 27 38.75 -41.72 -13.03
N ILE A 28 37.67 -40.94 -13.09
CA ILE A 28 37.27 -40.01 -12.03
C ILE A 28 36.99 -40.80 -10.75
N LYS A 29 36.25 -41.90 -10.84
CA LYS A 29 35.94 -42.76 -9.71
C LYS A 29 37.19 -43.40 -9.13
N SER A 30 38.11 -43.90 -9.95
CA SER A 30 39.38 -44.48 -9.52
C SER A 30 40.27 -43.46 -8.79
N LYS A 31 40.44 -42.26 -9.36
CA LYS A 31 41.20 -41.16 -8.72
C LYS A 31 40.56 -40.70 -7.42
N THR A 32 39.23 -40.61 -7.39
CA THR A 32 38.54 -40.18 -6.18
C THR A 32 38.61 -41.27 -5.10
N LEU A 33 38.45 -42.54 -5.47
CA LEU A 33 38.60 -43.67 -4.55
C LEU A 33 40.04 -43.83 -4.05
N SER A 34 41.08 -43.50 -4.83
CA SER A 34 42.46 -43.53 -4.33
C SER A 34 42.70 -42.46 -3.25
N VAL A 35 42.15 -41.25 -3.44
CA VAL A 35 42.17 -40.17 -2.44
C VAL A 35 41.45 -40.62 -1.15
N PHE A 36 40.28 -41.25 -1.27
CA PHE A 36 39.54 -41.78 -0.11
C PHE A 36 40.20 -43.01 0.53
N ALA A 37 40.83 -43.90 -0.24
CA ALA A 37 41.51 -45.09 0.27
C ALA A 37 42.75 -44.71 1.06
N ASN A 38 43.58 -43.81 0.53
CA ASN A 38 44.74 -43.28 1.24
C ASN A 38 44.33 -42.48 2.50
N TRP A 39 43.15 -41.85 2.49
CA TRP A 39 42.55 -41.22 3.68
C TRP A 39 42.16 -42.23 4.77
N SER A 40 41.46 -43.32 4.41
CA SER A 40 41.04 -44.35 5.36
C SER A 40 42.20 -45.10 6.02
N GLN A 41 43.36 -45.15 5.36
CA GLN A 41 44.57 -45.84 5.84
C GLN A 41 45.49 -44.94 6.68
N GLY A 42 45.14 -43.66 6.88
CA GLY A 42 45.93 -42.74 7.71
C GLY A 42 47.33 -42.44 7.18
N THR A 43 47.59 -42.67 5.90
CA THR A 43 48.91 -42.47 5.26
C THR A 43 49.25 -40.98 5.07
N TYR A 44 48.27 -40.08 5.24
CA TYR A 44 48.46 -38.63 5.22
C TYR A 44 48.58 -38.06 6.62
N GLY A 45 49.76 -38.23 7.25
CA GLY A 45 50.15 -37.54 8.48
C GLY A 45 49.44 -38.06 9.74
N SER A 46 50.18 -38.74 10.60
CA SER A 46 49.69 -39.23 11.89
C SER A 46 49.21 -38.08 12.79
N GLY A 47 47.90 -38.02 13.05
CA GLY A 47 47.37 -37.39 14.28
C GLY A 47 46.16 -36.46 14.20
N SER A 48 45.53 -36.19 13.04
CA SER A 48 44.37 -35.29 12.99
C SER A 48 43.03 -36.04 12.81
N ASP A 49 42.29 -36.23 13.92
CA ASP A 49 40.85 -36.51 13.95
C ASP A 49 40.11 -35.32 13.32
N THR A 50 39.95 -35.32 12.00
CA THR A 50 39.29 -34.24 11.26
C THR A 50 37.96 -34.80 10.75
N ASP A 51 36.86 -34.39 11.38
CA ASP A 51 35.53 -34.98 11.13
C ASP A 51 34.81 -34.38 9.90
N VAL A 52 35.36 -33.31 9.29
CA VAL A 52 34.72 -32.56 8.21
C VAL A 52 35.74 -32.08 7.18
N PHE A 53 35.48 -32.31 5.88
CA PHE A 53 36.27 -31.75 4.77
C PHE A 53 35.49 -30.69 4.02
N ILE A 54 36.19 -29.65 3.56
CA ILE A 54 35.63 -28.53 2.81
C ILE A 54 36.38 -28.43 1.47
N LEU A 55 35.69 -28.73 0.37
CA LEU A 55 36.20 -28.60 -0.99
C LEU A 55 35.82 -27.24 -1.58
N CYS A 56 36.82 -26.50 -2.05
CA CYS A 56 36.66 -25.17 -2.63
C CYS A 56 37.33 -25.11 -4.01
N PRO A 57 36.61 -25.40 -5.12
CA PRO A 57 37.21 -25.38 -6.44
C PRO A 57 37.65 -23.96 -6.84
N ARG A 58 38.80 -23.85 -7.51
CA ARG A 58 39.34 -22.60 -8.09
C ARG A 58 39.36 -22.71 -9.60
N THR A 59 39.08 -21.62 -10.31
CA THR A 59 39.41 -21.49 -11.73
C THR A 59 40.88 -21.09 -11.90
N THR A 60 41.42 -21.30 -13.11
CA THR A 60 42.83 -21.00 -13.46
C THR A 60 43.21 -19.52 -13.32
N ASP A 61 42.23 -18.61 -13.23
CA ASP A 61 42.42 -17.18 -13.00
C ASP A 61 42.38 -16.77 -11.50
N GLY A 62 42.26 -17.74 -10.59
CA GLY A 62 42.31 -17.51 -9.14
C GLY A 62 41.01 -16.98 -8.53
N THR A 63 39.92 -16.89 -9.29
CA THR A 63 38.60 -16.59 -8.73
C THR A 63 37.92 -17.87 -8.22
N ALA A 64 37.27 -17.80 -7.06
CA ALA A 64 36.48 -18.92 -6.57
C ALA A 64 35.09 -18.87 -7.20
N VAL A 65 34.79 -19.81 -8.09
CA VAL A 65 33.54 -19.79 -8.84
C VAL A 65 32.87 -21.17 -8.76
N LEU A 66 31.93 -21.31 -7.83
CA LEU A 66 30.74 -22.14 -8.04
C LEU A 66 29.56 -21.26 -8.52
N LYS A 67 29.82 -20.20 -9.31
CA LYS A 67 28.74 -19.43 -9.95
C LYS A 67 28.30 -20.16 -11.22
N GLY A 68 27.49 -21.19 -11.00
CA GLY A 68 26.89 -21.98 -12.06
C GLY A 68 26.15 -23.18 -11.46
N ASN A 69 25.13 -23.67 -12.16
CA ASN A 69 24.44 -24.92 -11.81
C ASN A 69 25.39 -26.10 -12.12
N HIS A 70 26.38 -26.35 -11.24
CA HIS A 70 27.29 -27.51 -11.31
C HIS A 70 26.57 -28.80 -10.88
N LYS A 71 25.39 -29.02 -11.47
CA LYS A 71 24.52 -30.17 -11.19
C LYS A 71 25.27 -31.48 -11.39
N ARG A 72 26.08 -31.59 -12.45
CA ARG A 72 26.92 -32.78 -12.71
C ARG A 72 27.92 -33.08 -11.59
N LEU A 73 28.60 -32.08 -11.05
CA LEU A 73 29.56 -32.26 -9.95
C LEU A 73 28.83 -32.70 -8.67
N MET A 74 27.71 -32.05 -8.33
CA MET A 74 26.94 -32.41 -7.14
C MET A 74 26.28 -33.79 -7.29
N ASP A 75 25.76 -34.15 -8.47
CA ASP A 75 25.19 -35.47 -8.75
C ASP A 75 26.27 -36.56 -8.67
N PHE A 76 27.48 -36.29 -9.19
CA PHE A 76 28.61 -37.20 -9.09
C PHE A 76 29.05 -37.39 -7.63
N LEU A 77 29.25 -36.30 -6.88
CA LEU A 77 29.66 -36.35 -5.48
C LEU A 77 28.60 -37.01 -4.61
N ALA A 78 27.30 -36.79 -4.87
CA ALA A 78 26.22 -37.46 -4.16
C ALA A 78 26.22 -38.97 -4.39
N LYS A 79 26.30 -39.43 -5.65
CA LYS A 79 26.41 -40.87 -5.98
C LYS A 79 27.66 -41.50 -5.37
N LEU A 80 28.78 -40.78 -5.41
CA LEU A 80 30.03 -41.22 -4.81
C LEU A 80 29.90 -41.33 -3.28
N GLY A 81 29.28 -40.34 -2.63
CA GLY A 81 29.01 -40.33 -1.20
C GLY A 81 28.11 -41.48 -0.76
N GLU A 82 27.11 -41.84 -1.56
CA GLU A 82 26.29 -43.03 -1.32
C GLU A 82 27.14 -44.31 -1.36
N SER A 83 28.04 -44.44 -2.33
CA SER A 83 28.90 -45.62 -2.48
C SER A 83 30.03 -45.71 -1.44
N THR A 84 30.43 -44.58 -0.83
CA THR A 84 31.57 -44.49 0.11
C THR A 84 31.15 -44.24 1.57
N GLY A 85 29.85 -44.08 1.83
CA GLY A 85 29.34 -43.80 3.19
C GLY A 85 29.58 -42.36 3.65
N VAL A 86 29.73 -41.41 2.73
CA VAL A 86 29.98 -39.99 3.00
C VAL A 86 28.76 -39.16 2.61
N MET A 87 28.34 -38.24 3.46
CA MET A 87 27.28 -37.26 3.18
C MET A 87 27.89 -36.00 2.59
N VAL A 88 27.28 -35.50 1.51
CA VAL A 88 27.76 -34.35 0.74
C VAL A 88 26.80 -33.18 0.93
N PHE A 89 27.29 -32.06 1.42
CA PHE A 89 26.52 -30.84 1.61
C PHE A 89 27.08 -29.72 0.76
N LYS A 90 26.22 -28.92 0.14
CA LYS A 90 26.66 -27.66 -0.46
C LYS A 90 26.60 -26.58 0.61
N ALA A 91 27.72 -25.95 0.90
CA ALA A 91 27.85 -24.89 1.90
C ALA A 91 28.17 -23.53 1.25
N THR A 92 27.74 -22.42 1.86
CA THR A 92 28.29 -21.07 1.62
C THR A 92 28.98 -20.62 2.88
N LEU A 93 30.30 -20.47 2.81
CA LEU A 93 31.17 -19.99 3.87
C LEU A 93 31.30 -18.48 3.77
N GLU A 94 31.09 -17.77 4.87
CA GLU A 94 31.43 -16.35 4.94
C GLU A 94 32.62 -16.14 5.86
N TYR A 95 33.55 -15.28 5.47
CA TYR A 95 34.72 -14.95 6.28
C TYR A 95 35.03 -13.46 6.22
N SER A 96 35.53 -12.92 7.33
CA SER A 96 36.07 -11.57 7.39
C SER A 96 37.57 -11.57 7.10
N ARG A 97 38.08 -10.38 6.79
CA ARG A 97 39.49 -10.09 6.54
C ARG A 97 40.46 -10.53 7.67
N GLU A 98 39.95 -10.82 8.86
CA GLU A 98 40.72 -11.36 10.00
C GLU A 98 40.98 -12.88 9.92
N GLY A 99 40.57 -13.55 8.84
CA GLY A 99 40.95 -14.93 8.53
C GLY A 99 40.18 -16.01 9.30
N MET A 100 39.13 -15.64 10.04
CA MET A 100 38.25 -16.61 10.70
C MET A 100 36.95 -16.82 9.90
N PRO A 101 36.53 -18.08 9.66
CA PRO A 101 35.22 -18.36 9.08
C PRO A 101 34.13 -17.94 10.08
N ILE A 102 33.21 -17.12 9.62
CA ILE A 102 32.12 -16.52 10.42
C ILE A 102 30.84 -17.32 10.27
N HIS A 103 30.59 -17.94 9.11
CA HIS A 103 29.26 -18.44 8.77
C HIS A 103 29.29 -19.65 7.81
N LEU A 104 28.33 -20.59 7.93
CA LEU A 104 28.15 -21.73 7.01
C LEU A 104 26.66 -21.93 6.68
N GLU A 105 26.24 -21.67 5.43
CA GLU A 105 24.88 -21.97 4.94
C GLU A 105 24.86 -23.27 4.15
N ALA A 106 24.21 -24.33 4.66
CA ALA A 106 24.10 -25.60 3.97
C ALA A 106 22.75 -25.75 3.26
N TYR A 107 22.76 -26.16 1.98
CA TYR A 107 21.55 -26.45 1.21
C TYR A 107 21.42 -27.97 1.01
N ASN A 108 20.33 -28.57 1.52
CA ASN A 108 19.89 -29.91 1.11
C ASN A 108 19.03 -29.76 -0.15
N LEU A 109 19.46 -30.35 -1.27
CA LEU A 109 18.64 -30.41 -2.48
C LEU A 109 17.88 -31.75 -2.50
N PRO A 110 16.54 -31.77 -2.45
CA PRO A 110 15.79 -33.00 -2.67
C PRO A 110 15.75 -33.30 -4.17
N TRP A 111 16.31 -34.42 -4.59
CA TRP A 111 16.09 -34.96 -5.94
C TRP A 111 15.42 -36.32 -5.84
N VAL A 112 14.27 -36.43 -6.52
CA VAL A 112 13.51 -37.68 -6.67
C VAL A 112 14.17 -38.50 -7.77
N ILE A 113 14.64 -39.70 -7.43
CA ILE A 113 14.86 -40.78 -8.40
C ILE A 113 13.71 -41.76 -8.20
N ASN A 114 12.87 -41.96 -9.22
CA ASN A 114 11.83 -42.99 -9.20
C ASN A 114 12.51 -44.36 -9.07
N PRO A 115 12.22 -45.17 -8.03
CA PRO A 115 12.62 -46.57 -8.02
C PRO A 115 11.79 -47.37 -9.05
N PRO A 116 12.33 -48.45 -9.65
CA PRO A 116 11.54 -49.35 -10.46
C PRO A 116 10.52 -50.09 -9.57
N LEU A 117 9.24 -49.95 -9.91
CA LEU A 117 8.09 -50.81 -9.57
C LEU A 117 8.12 -51.50 -8.19
N GLY A 118 7.45 -50.90 -7.20
CA GLY A 118 6.92 -51.67 -6.06
C GLY A 118 6.69 -50.93 -4.74
N GLU A 119 7.39 -49.82 -4.48
CA GLU A 119 7.32 -49.15 -3.16
C GLU A 119 6.89 -47.68 -3.26
N ARG A 120 6.06 -47.23 -2.30
CA ARG A 120 5.59 -45.85 -2.20
C ARG A 120 6.75 -44.93 -1.77
N PRO A 121 6.91 -43.72 -2.35
CA PRO A 121 7.89 -42.76 -1.89
C PRO A 121 7.54 -42.29 -0.47
N LEU A 122 8.55 -42.29 0.41
CA LEU A 122 8.44 -41.70 1.75
C LEU A 122 8.70 -40.20 1.63
N TYR A 123 7.65 -39.38 1.73
CA TYR A 123 7.80 -37.92 1.84
C TYR A 123 8.11 -37.57 3.28
N LEU A 124 9.34 -37.15 3.55
CA LEU A 124 9.65 -36.30 4.70
C LEU A 124 9.63 -34.87 4.18
N PHE A 125 8.63 -34.10 4.61
CA PHE A 125 8.39 -32.66 4.41
C PHE A 125 7.48 -32.21 3.25
N ASP A 126 6.57 -31.30 3.63
CA ASP A 126 5.49 -30.66 2.88
C ASP A 126 6.01 -29.60 1.89
N LYS A 127 5.33 -29.42 0.76
CA LYS A 127 5.74 -28.62 -0.40
C LYS A 127 5.72 -27.10 -0.16
N ASP A 128 5.09 -26.62 0.90
CA ASP A 128 4.86 -25.18 1.11
C ASP A 128 5.87 -24.48 2.04
N THR A 129 6.95 -25.17 2.46
CA THR A 129 7.99 -24.56 3.30
C THR A 129 9.40 -24.91 2.82
N MET A 130 9.96 -24.12 1.90
CA MET A 130 11.41 -24.08 1.67
C MET A 130 12.07 -23.15 2.68
N TYR A 131 12.72 -23.69 3.71
CA TYR A 131 13.57 -22.91 4.63
C TYR A 131 15.05 -23.28 4.48
N LYS A 132 15.89 -22.23 4.47
CA LYS A 132 17.35 -22.26 4.49
C LYS A 132 17.84 -22.76 5.85
N GLN A 133 18.91 -23.57 5.87
CA GLN A 133 19.57 -23.99 7.11
C GLN A 133 20.95 -23.32 7.28
N GLN A 134 21.18 -22.72 8.44
CA GLN A 134 22.43 -22.06 8.84
C GLN A 134 23.12 -22.83 9.96
N TRP A 135 24.45 -22.98 9.86
CA TRP A 135 25.31 -23.68 10.82
C TRP A 135 26.50 -22.77 11.21
N MET A 136 26.95 -22.81 12.47
CA MET A 136 28.23 -22.21 12.89
C MET A 136 29.30 -23.30 13.04
N LEU A 137 30.41 -23.17 12.32
CA LEU A 137 31.53 -24.13 12.28
C LEU A 137 32.27 -24.30 13.63
N LYS A 138 32.08 -23.38 14.58
CA LYS A 138 32.80 -23.36 15.85
C LYS A 138 32.49 -24.58 16.75
N ASP A 139 31.31 -25.17 16.59
CA ASP A 139 30.85 -26.25 17.49
C ASP A 139 31.25 -27.65 17.03
N ILE A 140 31.72 -27.81 15.79
CA ILE A 140 32.20 -29.08 15.25
C ILE A 140 33.71 -29.27 15.53
N CYS A 141 34.44 -28.20 15.83
CA CYS A 141 35.90 -28.21 15.94
C CYS A 141 36.43 -27.66 17.27
N ALA A 142 36.17 -28.36 18.39
CA ALA A 142 37.06 -28.36 19.57
C ALA A 142 36.72 -29.56 20.48
N PRO A 143 37.71 -30.28 21.07
CA PRO A 143 38.98 -29.73 21.56
C PRO A 143 40.27 -30.28 20.92
N ARG A 144 40.25 -31.09 19.84
CA ARG A 144 41.50 -31.66 19.26
C ARG A 144 41.66 -31.71 17.73
N GLY A 145 40.72 -31.19 16.94
CA GLY A 145 40.87 -31.13 15.47
C GLY A 145 41.47 -29.81 14.98
N ARG A 146 42.56 -29.85 14.20
CA ARG A 146 43.06 -28.68 13.44
C ARG A 146 42.26 -28.54 12.15
N LEU A 147 41.78 -27.33 11.85
CA LEU A 147 41.27 -26.98 10.52
C LEU A 147 42.49 -26.86 9.57
N VAL A 148 42.59 -27.72 8.56
CA VAL A 148 43.64 -27.62 7.54
C VAL A 148 43.05 -26.98 6.29
N CYS A 149 43.20 -25.66 6.16
CA CYS A 149 43.03 -24.97 4.89
C CYS A 149 44.41 -24.83 4.24
N THR A 150 44.71 -25.66 3.24
CA THR A 150 45.94 -25.52 2.44
C THR A 150 45.70 -24.56 1.28
N VAL A 151 46.46 -23.46 1.25
CA VAL A 151 46.46 -22.46 0.17
C VAL A 151 47.83 -22.49 -0.51
N SER A 152 47.90 -22.83 -1.79
CA SER A 152 49.16 -22.80 -2.56
C SER A 152 49.60 -21.35 -2.88
N PRO A 153 50.91 -21.02 -2.75
CA PRO A 153 51.50 -19.81 -3.29
C PRO A 153 52.20 -20.12 -4.62
N THR A 154 51.47 -20.24 -5.72
CA THR A 154 52.09 -20.41 -7.06
C THR A 154 51.76 -19.32 -8.07
N ASN A 155 51.16 -18.20 -7.67
CA ASN A 155 51.16 -17.00 -8.52
C ASN A 155 51.18 -15.70 -7.70
N LYS A 156 52.02 -14.75 -8.11
CA LYS A 156 52.39 -13.49 -7.41
C LYS A 156 51.27 -12.44 -7.27
N ARG A 157 50.03 -12.85 -7.00
CA ARG A 157 48.97 -11.97 -6.50
C ARG A 157 48.17 -12.71 -5.43
N ALA A 158 48.71 -12.73 -4.21
CA ALA A 158 47.89 -13.05 -3.05
C ALA A 158 46.90 -11.89 -2.84
N VAL A 159 45.60 -12.20 -2.81
CA VAL A 159 44.53 -11.22 -2.51
C VAL A 159 44.55 -10.82 -1.02
N ILE A 160 45.37 -11.50 -0.19
CA ILE A 160 45.57 -11.19 1.22
C ILE A 160 47.08 -10.99 1.45
N PRO A 161 47.56 -9.80 1.85
CA PRO A 161 48.97 -9.56 2.13
C PRO A 161 49.39 -10.35 3.38
N SER A 162 50.56 -10.99 3.32
CA SER A 162 51.03 -11.92 4.35
C SER A 162 51.61 -11.26 5.61
N ASP A 163 51.90 -9.96 5.64
CA ASP A 163 52.58 -9.34 6.78
C ASP A 163 52.09 -7.89 7.01
N ALA A 164 51.32 -7.66 8.08
CA ALA A 164 50.84 -6.32 8.45
C ALA A 164 51.60 -5.69 9.63
N PHE A 165 52.58 -6.37 10.24
CA PHE A 165 53.31 -5.83 11.39
C PHE A 165 54.81 -6.14 11.31
N THR A 166 55.54 -5.36 10.51
CA THR A 166 57.02 -5.35 10.53
C THR A 166 57.63 -4.04 11.01
N SER A 167 56.86 -3.08 11.52
CA SER A 167 57.42 -1.86 12.09
C SER A 167 56.63 -1.30 13.28
N ARG A 168 57.09 -1.71 14.47
CA ARG A 168 56.76 -1.24 15.85
C ARG A 168 55.36 -1.56 16.39
N PRO A 169 55.26 -1.95 17.68
CA PRO A 169 53.98 -2.04 18.38
C PRO A 169 53.39 -0.64 18.62
N PRO A 170 52.05 -0.48 18.63
CA PRO A 170 51.41 0.80 18.90
C PRO A 170 51.65 1.24 20.34
N ASP A 171 52.04 2.50 20.51
CA ASP A 171 52.24 3.16 21.79
C ASP A 171 50.88 3.47 22.43
N PHE A 172 50.63 2.94 23.63
CA PHE A 172 49.35 3.06 24.35
C PHE A 172 49.20 4.38 25.13
N THR A 173 50.12 5.34 24.97
CA THR A 173 50.13 6.59 25.77
C THR A 173 49.28 7.74 25.21
N LEU A 174 48.59 7.57 24.07
CA LEU A 174 47.84 8.66 23.40
C LEU A 174 46.31 8.62 23.51
N PHE A 175 45.73 7.77 24.35
CA PHE A 175 44.27 7.73 24.56
C PHE A 175 43.87 8.30 25.93
N GLY A 176 43.64 9.61 25.97
CA GLY A 176 42.92 10.26 27.07
C GLY A 176 41.41 9.98 27.01
N PRO A 177 40.68 10.08 28.13
CA PRO A 177 39.25 9.80 28.19
C PRO A 177 38.46 10.93 27.54
N GLY A 178 37.94 10.70 26.33
CA GLY A 178 37.11 11.70 25.63
C GLY A 178 36.76 11.45 24.17
N PHE A 179 37.07 10.31 23.57
CA PHE A 179 36.71 10.04 22.17
C PHE A 179 35.41 9.23 22.03
N LEU A 180 34.30 9.94 21.89
CA LEU A 180 33.07 9.46 21.26
C LEU A 180 33.15 9.82 19.77
N GLY A 181 33.12 8.81 18.89
CA GLY A 181 33.12 9.04 17.46
C GLY A 181 32.76 7.80 16.66
N HIS A 182 31.51 7.75 16.20
CA HIS A 182 31.04 6.88 15.14
C HIS A 182 32.00 6.89 13.94
N ARG A 183 32.54 5.73 13.59
CA ARG A 183 32.82 5.37 12.19
C ARG A 183 32.38 3.93 11.97
N ASP A 184 31.58 3.75 10.93
CA ASP A 184 31.18 2.45 10.41
C ASP A 184 32.43 1.63 10.12
N VAL A 185 32.64 0.56 10.90
CA VAL A 185 33.58 -0.49 10.52
C VAL A 185 32.91 -1.23 9.37
N ILE A 186 33.31 -0.92 8.14
CA ILE A 186 32.98 -1.75 6.97
C ILE A 186 33.75 -3.05 7.17
N ILE A 187 33.07 -4.08 7.66
CA ILE A 187 33.60 -5.44 7.64
C ILE A 187 33.41 -5.93 6.21
N ASP A 188 34.50 -6.02 5.45
CA ASP A 188 34.51 -6.70 4.16
C ASP A 188 34.24 -8.20 4.42
N VAL A 189 33.00 -8.63 4.16
CA VAL A 189 32.57 -10.03 4.26
C VAL A 189 32.72 -10.67 2.88
N TYR A 190 33.49 -11.74 2.80
CA TYR A 190 33.64 -12.53 1.58
C TYR A 190 32.84 -13.81 1.71
N THR A 191 31.98 -14.08 0.73
CA THR A 191 31.20 -15.33 0.62
C THR A 191 31.89 -16.30 -0.34
N LEU A 192 32.06 -17.56 0.06
CA LEU A 192 32.62 -18.64 -0.74
C LEU A 192 31.71 -19.86 -0.69
N GLN A 193 31.34 -20.38 -1.85
CA GLN A 193 30.66 -21.67 -1.89
C GLN A 193 31.68 -22.80 -1.78
N ALA A 194 31.38 -23.77 -0.92
CA ALA A 194 32.18 -24.95 -0.67
C ALA A 194 31.30 -26.21 -0.68
N VAL A 195 31.91 -27.37 -0.87
CA VAL A 195 31.24 -28.66 -0.69
C VAL A 195 31.80 -29.33 0.54
N VAL A 196 30.93 -29.68 1.48
CA VAL A 196 31.29 -30.25 2.78
C VAL A 196 31.01 -31.74 2.78
N LEU A 197 32.00 -32.55 3.16
CA LEU A 197 31.94 -34.01 3.17
C LEU A 197 32.03 -34.51 4.61
N ILE A 198 31.03 -35.29 5.06
CA ILE A 198 30.96 -35.83 6.44
C ILE A 198 30.67 -37.35 6.40
N PRO A 199 31.48 -38.20 7.06
CA PRO A 199 31.23 -39.64 7.14
C PRO A 199 29.92 -39.96 7.89
N LYS A 200 29.07 -40.86 7.34
CA LYS A 200 27.75 -41.18 7.88
C LYS A 200 27.80 -41.74 9.31
N ASP A 201 28.82 -42.53 9.64
CA ASP A 201 29.02 -43.14 10.95
C ASP A 201 29.33 -42.11 12.05
N ARG A 202 29.88 -40.94 11.68
CA ARG A 202 30.27 -39.88 12.62
C ARG A 202 29.16 -38.90 12.99
N ILE A 203 28.07 -38.88 12.22
CA ILE A 203 26.92 -37.97 12.41
C ILE A 203 26.20 -38.22 13.73
N SER A 204 26.10 -39.49 14.12
CA SER A 204 25.48 -39.89 15.38
C SER A 204 26.20 -39.32 16.62
N ARG A 205 27.49 -38.99 16.49
CA ARG A 205 28.28 -38.35 17.55
C ARG A 205 28.02 -36.85 17.63
N ALA A 206 27.86 -36.17 16.49
CA ALA A 206 27.43 -34.77 16.44
C ALA A 206 26.00 -34.58 17.00
N LEU A 207 25.12 -35.56 16.80
CA LEU A 207 23.74 -35.53 17.32
C LEU A 207 23.64 -35.87 18.82
N LYS A 208 24.60 -36.60 19.42
CA LYS A 208 24.59 -36.95 20.85
C LYS A 208 24.76 -35.73 21.77
N SER A 209 25.49 -34.71 21.33
CA SER A 209 25.69 -33.46 22.07
C SER A 209 24.36 -32.70 22.29
N ARG A 210 23.39 -32.85 21.37
CA ARG A 210 22.04 -32.25 21.47
C ARG A 210 21.19 -32.90 22.58
N LYS A 211 21.32 -34.22 22.79
CA LYS A 211 20.56 -34.96 23.81
C LYS A 211 21.03 -34.60 25.22
N GLN A 212 22.34 -34.49 25.42
CA GLN A 212 22.94 -34.11 26.72
C GLN A 212 22.52 -32.70 27.17
N MET A 213 22.31 -31.77 26.23
CA MET A 213 21.83 -30.43 26.52
C MET A 213 20.36 -30.41 26.97
N MET A 214 19.50 -31.25 26.38
CA MET A 214 18.10 -31.40 26.81
C MET A 214 17.97 -32.12 28.16
N ASP A 215 18.83 -33.10 28.43
CA ASP A 215 18.85 -33.83 29.70
C ASP A 215 19.27 -32.90 30.88
N ALA A 216 20.18 -31.94 30.64
CA ALA A 216 20.54 -30.93 31.64
C ALA A 216 19.35 -30.05 32.04
N THR A 217 18.48 -29.67 31.09
CA THR A 217 17.29 -28.84 31.39
C THR A 217 16.22 -29.60 32.15
N SER A 218 16.09 -30.91 31.93
CA SER A 218 15.21 -31.77 32.74
C SER A 218 15.71 -31.91 34.19
N SER A 219 17.02 -31.92 34.40
CA SER A 219 17.65 -31.98 35.74
C SER A 219 17.42 -30.69 36.56
N PHE A 220 17.27 -29.54 35.89
CA PHE A 220 16.90 -28.28 36.53
C PHE A 220 15.45 -28.28 37.06
N ARG A 221 14.52 -29.05 36.46
CA ARG A 221 13.14 -29.18 36.99
C ARG A 221 13.11 -29.87 38.35
N THR A 222 13.96 -30.88 38.54
CA THR A 222 14.02 -31.68 39.78
C THR A 222 14.66 -30.95 40.95
N MET A 223 15.42 -29.88 40.71
CA MET A 223 16.09 -29.09 41.76
C MET A 223 15.26 -27.90 42.27
N GLY A 224 14.07 -27.65 41.71
CA GLY A 224 13.32 -26.40 41.85
C GLY A 224 12.54 -26.15 43.14
N SER A 225 12.69 -26.93 44.22
CA SER A 225 11.84 -26.80 45.41
C SER A 225 12.55 -26.36 46.71
N SER A 226 13.88 -26.19 46.77
CA SER A 226 14.53 -25.88 48.07
C SER A 226 15.76 -24.94 48.08
N ALA A 227 16.19 -24.34 46.96
CA ALA A 227 17.37 -23.47 46.98
C ALA A 227 17.01 -22.01 46.64
N SER A 228 17.07 -21.12 47.65
CA SER A 228 16.94 -19.67 47.47
C SER A 228 18.15 -19.03 46.75
N ASP A 229 19.27 -19.74 46.63
CA ASP A 229 20.54 -19.22 46.10
C ASP A 229 21.12 -20.07 44.95
N GLY A 230 20.29 -20.43 43.97
CA GLY A 230 20.78 -21.03 42.72
C GLY A 230 21.46 -19.98 41.82
N PRO A 231 22.61 -20.27 41.17
CA PRO A 231 23.32 -19.29 40.35
C PRO A 231 22.44 -18.76 39.22
N GLU A 232 22.33 -17.43 39.10
CA GLU A 232 21.54 -16.68 38.10
C GLU A 232 21.86 -17.02 36.62
N TRP A 233 22.93 -17.80 36.38
CA TRP A 233 23.50 -18.05 35.06
C TRP A 233 22.88 -19.23 34.30
N GLY A 234 22.06 -20.08 34.92
CA GLY A 234 21.59 -21.35 34.32
C GLY A 234 20.71 -21.17 33.07
N PRO A 235 19.58 -20.43 33.12
CA PRO A 235 18.67 -20.33 31.99
C PRO A 235 19.17 -19.41 30.86
N SER A 236 19.84 -18.31 31.22
CA SER A 236 20.26 -17.26 30.27
C SER A 236 21.43 -17.66 29.39
N VAL A 237 22.34 -18.49 29.92
CA VAL A 237 23.46 -19.07 29.15
C VAL A 237 22.95 -20.15 28.19
N CYS A 238 21.95 -20.94 28.59
CA CYS A 238 21.32 -21.91 27.69
C CYS A 238 20.60 -21.20 26.55
N LEU A 239 19.78 -20.17 26.83
CA LEU A 239 18.97 -19.45 25.83
C LEU A 239 19.79 -18.78 24.70
N LYS A 240 21.02 -18.32 24.98
CA LYS A 240 21.91 -17.70 23.97
C LYS A 240 22.52 -18.68 22.97
N ASN A 241 22.55 -19.97 23.31
CA ASN A 241 23.21 -21.01 22.51
C ASN A 241 22.22 -21.95 21.81
N PHE A 242 20.91 -21.68 21.85
CA PHE A 242 19.96 -22.55 21.17
C PHE A 242 19.95 -22.32 19.64
N PRO A 243 19.95 -23.39 18.83
CA PRO A 243 19.75 -23.28 17.39
C PRO A 243 18.35 -22.72 17.08
N ALA A 244 18.18 -22.11 15.90
CA ALA A 244 16.93 -21.46 15.46
C ALA A 244 15.69 -22.39 15.51
N GLU A 245 15.89 -23.70 15.54
CA GLU A 245 14.87 -24.73 15.76
C GLU A 245 14.67 -25.02 17.26
N VAL A 246 14.45 -23.99 18.07
CA VAL A 246 14.08 -24.21 19.47
C VAL A 246 12.71 -24.89 19.49
N ASP A 247 12.61 -25.99 20.23
CA ASP A 247 11.33 -26.61 20.53
C ASP A 247 10.43 -25.56 21.19
N CYS A 248 9.40 -25.12 20.45
CA CYS A 248 8.46 -24.12 20.93
C CYS A 248 7.76 -24.58 22.22
N VAL A 249 7.59 -25.90 22.41
CA VAL A 249 7.05 -26.47 23.64
C VAL A 249 7.94 -26.08 24.82
N HIS A 250 9.25 -26.28 24.68
CA HIS A 250 10.20 -25.97 25.73
C HIS A 250 10.26 -24.47 26.06
N LEU A 251 10.19 -23.60 25.06
CA LEU A 251 10.13 -22.15 25.30
C LEU A 251 8.85 -21.74 26.03
N LEU A 252 7.70 -22.33 25.68
CA LEU A 252 6.44 -22.06 26.36
C LEU A 252 6.45 -22.57 27.81
N GLU A 253 7.06 -23.72 28.08
CA GLU A 253 7.25 -24.22 29.44
C GLU A 253 8.17 -23.32 30.27
N ASN A 254 9.27 -22.85 29.69
CA ASN A 254 10.17 -21.89 30.36
C ASN A 254 9.46 -20.55 30.60
N LEU A 255 8.58 -20.13 29.69
CA LEU A 255 7.74 -18.95 29.89
C LEU A 255 6.85 -19.14 31.13
N ASP A 256 6.14 -20.26 31.23
CA ASP A 256 5.28 -20.57 32.38
C ASP A 256 6.07 -20.66 33.70
N LEU A 257 7.23 -21.33 33.69
CA LEU A 257 8.13 -21.41 34.85
C LEU A 257 8.66 -20.04 35.27
N SER A 258 9.03 -19.18 34.32
CA SER A 258 9.54 -17.84 34.63
C SER A 258 8.49 -16.95 35.31
N VAL A 259 7.21 -17.10 34.94
CA VAL A 259 6.09 -16.42 35.60
C VAL A 259 5.87 -17.00 37.01
N ALA A 260 5.87 -18.32 37.15
CA ALA A 260 5.68 -18.99 38.44
C ALA A 260 6.78 -18.67 39.46
N GLN A 261 8.03 -18.52 39.00
CA GLN A 261 9.19 -18.18 39.82
C GLN A 261 9.43 -16.67 39.94
N GLU A 262 8.58 -15.83 39.36
CA GLU A 262 8.69 -14.37 39.35
C GLU A 262 10.05 -13.86 38.82
N ARG A 263 10.57 -14.49 37.76
CA ARG A 263 11.86 -14.18 37.11
C ARG A 263 11.67 -13.41 35.79
N PRO A 264 11.51 -12.07 35.83
CA PRO A 264 11.23 -11.28 34.64
C PRO A 264 12.40 -11.26 33.64
N GLY A 265 13.65 -11.46 34.08
CA GLY A 265 14.81 -11.54 33.19
C GLY A 265 14.72 -12.73 32.24
N VAL A 266 14.44 -13.92 32.78
CA VAL A 266 14.24 -15.15 32.00
C VAL A 266 12.99 -15.01 31.11
N TRP A 267 11.91 -14.45 31.64
CA TRP A 267 10.70 -14.19 30.85
C TRP A 267 10.99 -13.29 29.63
N ASN A 268 11.75 -12.20 29.82
CA ASN A 268 12.13 -11.28 28.75
C ASN A 268 12.99 -11.97 27.67
N GLU A 269 13.94 -12.81 28.06
CA GLU A 269 14.78 -13.56 27.12
C GLU A 269 13.94 -14.54 26.28
N VAL A 270 13.09 -15.32 26.95
CA VAL A 270 12.18 -16.28 26.30
C VAL A 270 11.20 -15.57 25.37
N MET A 271 10.58 -14.47 25.82
CA MET A 271 9.68 -13.66 24.99
C MET A 271 10.40 -13.00 23.83
N GLY A 272 11.66 -12.61 23.99
CA GLY A 272 12.48 -12.06 22.92
C GLY A 272 12.73 -13.06 21.78
N ILE A 273 12.77 -14.35 22.09
CA ILE A 273 12.85 -15.43 21.09
C ILE A 273 11.46 -15.71 20.50
N LEU A 274 10.46 -15.94 21.36
CA LEU A 274 9.10 -16.29 20.93
C LEU A 274 8.48 -15.20 20.04
N CYS A 275 8.62 -13.92 20.41
CA CYS A 275 8.08 -12.80 19.63
C CYS A 275 8.77 -12.60 18.28
N ARG A 276 9.82 -13.35 17.92
CA ARG A 276 10.37 -13.34 16.55
C ARG A 276 9.58 -14.23 15.62
N PHE A 277 9.08 -15.36 16.11
CA PHE A 277 8.54 -16.42 15.26
C PHE A 277 7.07 -16.76 15.55
N LYS A 278 6.53 -16.29 16.67
CA LYS A 278 5.17 -16.61 17.12
C LYS A 278 4.29 -15.37 17.24
N THR A 279 2.99 -15.59 17.01
CA THR A 279 1.90 -14.64 17.27
C THR A 279 1.44 -14.74 18.73
N ALA A 280 0.70 -13.74 19.21
CA ALA A 280 0.13 -13.78 20.57
C ALA A 280 -0.81 -14.99 20.78
N LYS A 281 -1.53 -15.40 19.72
CA LYS A 281 -2.42 -16.57 19.75
C LYS A 281 -1.66 -17.88 19.93
N GLU A 282 -0.54 -18.05 19.21
CA GLU A 282 0.31 -19.24 19.34
C GLU A 282 1.04 -19.32 20.68
N ILE A 283 1.45 -18.17 21.24
CA ILE A 283 2.03 -18.13 22.59
C ILE A 283 0.96 -18.49 23.65
N GLY A 284 -0.27 -18.04 23.42
CA GLY A 284 -1.40 -18.19 24.33
C GLY A 284 -1.60 -16.92 25.15
N THR A 285 -2.69 -16.21 24.88
CA THR A 285 -3.04 -14.94 25.55
C THR A 285 -3.15 -15.08 27.07
N SER A 286 -3.59 -16.25 27.55
CA SER A 286 -3.64 -16.57 28.99
C SER A 286 -2.27 -16.49 29.66
N ARG A 287 -1.19 -16.94 29.00
CA ARG A 287 0.19 -16.85 29.51
C ARG A 287 0.68 -15.42 29.57
N ILE A 288 0.39 -14.65 28.53
CA ILE A 288 0.72 -13.22 28.46
C ILE A 288 -0.02 -12.46 29.57
N PHE A 289 -1.30 -12.75 29.79
CA PHE A 289 -2.07 -12.11 30.86
C PHE A 289 -1.59 -12.54 32.25
N ALA A 290 -1.18 -13.80 32.43
CA ALA A 290 -0.57 -14.26 33.67
C ALA A 290 0.72 -13.51 33.99
N SER A 291 1.56 -13.23 32.99
CA SER A 291 2.79 -12.46 33.20
C SER A 291 2.53 -10.99 33.54
N ILE A 292 1.51 -10.35 32.93
CA ILE A 292 1.09 -8.98 33.27
C ILE A 292 0.61 -8.88 34.73
N ARG A 293 -0.07 -9.91 35.25
CA ARG A 293 -0.49 -9.95 36.65
C ARG A 293 0.68 -10.04 37.63
N LYS A 294 1.81 -10.60 37.20
CA LYS A 294 2.99 -10.87 38.05
C LYS A 294 4.10 -9.82 37.92
N PHE A 295 4.33 -9.30 36.72
CA PHE A 295 5.40 -8.37 36.43
C PHE A 295 4.87 -6.95 36.23
N SER A 296 5.69 -5.94 36.54
CA SER A 296 5.31 -4.56 36.26
C SER A 296 5.16 -4.33 34.75
N PHE A 297 4.20 -3.48 34.38
CA PHE A 297 3.87 -3.22 32.98
C PHE A 297 5.10 -2.74 32.18
N LYS A 298 5.97 -1.95 32.81
CA LYS A 298 7.24 -1.49 32.22
C LYS A 298 8.12 -2.64 31.70
N LYS A 299 8.15 -3.78 32.39
CA LYS A 299 8.99 -4.93 32.03
C LYS A 299 8.40 -5.71 30.85
N VAL A 300 7.08 -5.85 30.79
CA VAL A 300 6.39 -6.62 29.74
C VAL A 300 6.10 -5.81 28.47
N ARG A 301 5.98 -4.48 28.58
CA ARG A 301 5.62 -3.55 27.49
C ARG A 301 6.39 -3.75 26.18
N PRO A 302 7.74 -3.92 26.15
CA PRO A 302 8.47 -4.04 24.88
C PRO A 302 7.99 -5.21 24.01
N PHE A 303 7.54 -6.30 24.63
CA PHE A 303 7.04 -7.48 23.91
C PHE A 303 5.58 -7.31 23.49
N LEU A 304 4.77 -6.62 24.31
CA LEU A 304 3.41 -6.25 23.94
C LEU A 304 3.41 -5.32 22.72
N ASP A 305 4.37 -4.38 22.63
CA ASP A 305 4.58 -3.54 21.45
C ASP A 305 4.85 -4.38 20.19
N ILE A 306 5.64 -5.46 20.29
CA ILE A 306 5.91 -6.34 19.14
C ILE A 306 4.66 -7.15 18.79
N LEU A 307 4.02 -7.76 19.79
CA LEU A 307 2.86 -8.63 19.58
C LEU A 307 1.67 -7.88 19.01
N VAL A 308 1.40 -6.65 19.47
CA VAL A 308 0.25 -5.88 18.97
C VAL A 308 0.40 -5.59 17.48
N THR A 309 1.62 -5.33 17.01
CA THR A 309 1.89 -5.03 15.59
C THR A 309 1.70 -6.23 14.64
N ARG A 310 1.56 -7.45 15.20
CA ARG A 310 1.40 -8.72 14.49
C ARG A 310 -0.04 -9.20 14.43
N PHE A 311 -1.00 -8.48 15.01
CA PHE A 311 -2.40 -8.79 14.78
C PHE A 311 -2.83 -8.32 13.40
N ASP A 312 -3.63 -9.15 12.74
CA ASP A 312 -4.19 -8.89 11.41
C ASP A 312 -5.68 -8.53 11.47
N THR A 313 -6.32 -8.70 12.63
CA THR A 313 -7.74 -8.39 12.81
C THR A 313 -7.97 -7.43 13.97
N VAL A 314 -8.94 -6.53 13.80
CA VAL A 314 -9.36 -5.59 14.85
C VAL A 314 -9.92 -6.31 16.07
N ASN A 315 -10.64 -7.42 15.86
CA ASN A 315 -11.23 -8.19 16.96
C ASN A 315 -10.15 -8.83 17.84
N ASP A 316 -9.04 -9.29 17.26
CA ASP A 316 -7.93 -9.84 18.03
C ASP A 316 -7.24 -8.76 18.86
N ILE A 317 -7.03 -7.55 18.30
CA ILE A 317 -6.50 -6.41 19.07
C ILE A 317 -7.44 -6.02 20.19
N PHE A 318 -8.74 -5.97 19.93
CA PHE A 318 -9.74 -5.62 20.93
C PHE A 318 -9.70 -6.61 22.09
N SER A 319 -9.79 -7.90 21.80
CA SER A 319 -9.76 -8.97 22.79
C SER A 319 -8.44 -8.95 23.57
N PHE A 320 -7.33 -8.69 22.88
CA PHE A 320 -6.01 -8.62 23.49
C PHE A 320 -5.84 -7.41 24.41
N THR A 321 -6.19 -6.21 23.95
CA THR A 321 -6.08 -4.97 24.74
C THR A 321 -7.06 -4.95 25.92
N ALA A 322 -8.28 -5.49 25.76
CA ALA A 322 -9.22 -5.68 26.85
C ALA A 322 -8.65 -6.63 27.92
N GLY A 323 -8.07 -7.77 27.51
CA GLY A 323 -7.44 -8.70 28.42
C GLY A 323 -6.20 -8.13 29.12
N ILE A 324 -5.41 -7.28 28.45
CA ILE A 324 -4.30 -6.53 29.10
C ILE A 324 -4.83 -5.60 30.19
N LYS A 325 -5.89 -4.83 29.89
CA LYS A 325 -6.53 -3.92 30.87
C LYS A 325 -7.02 -4.69 32.09
N GLU A 326 -7.70 -5.82 31.89
CA GLU A 326 -8.19 -6.68 32.97
C GLU A 326 -7.06 -7.34 33.77
N ALA A 327 -5.99 -7.77 33.11
CA ALA A 327 -4.85 -8.42 33.75
C ALA A 327 -3.92 -7.45 34.49
N SER A 328 -4.02 -6.14 34.22
CA SER A 328 -3.12 -5.13 34.78
C SER A 328 -3.29 -4.94 36.28
N GLN A 329 -2.17 -4.75 36.98
CA GLN A 329 -2.17 -4.41 38.41
C GLN A 329 -2.71 -2.98 38.61
N LEU A 330 -3.35 -2.72 39.77
CA LEU A 330 -3.93 -1.41 40.10
C LEU A 330 -2.97 -0.23 39.87
N GLN A 331 -1.70 -0.40 40.24
CA GLN A 331 -0.65 0.62 40.10
C GLN A 331 -0.27 0.95 38.65
N ASP A 332 -0.51 0.04 37.71
CA ASP A 332 -0.17 0.20 36.29
C ASP A 332 -1.38 0.60 35.43
N GLN A 333 -2.59 0.69 36.00
CA GLN A 333 -3.82 0.84 35.21
C GLN A 333 -3.83 2.08 34.31
N ASP A 334 -3.37 3.23 34.80
CA ASP A 334 -3.37 4.45 33.99
C ASP A 334 -2.36 4.37 32.84
N VAL A 335 -1.17 3.81 33.09
CA VAL A 335 -0.14 3.60 32.07
C VAL A 335 -0.60 2.58 31.04
N VAL A 336 -1.28 1.52 31.47
CA VAL A 336 -1.86 0.49 30.59
C VAL A 336 -2.99 1.07 29.75
N ARG A 337 -3.88 1.86 30.33
CA ARG A 337 -4.96 2.53 29.59
C ARG A 337 -4.40 3.45 28.52
N GLN A 338 -3.41 4.27 28.87
CA GLN A 338 -2.74 5.15 27.91
C GLN A 338 -2.03 4.34 26.82
N TRP A 339 -1.32 3.27 27.17
CA TRP A 339 -0.66 2.42 26.18
C TRP A 339 -1.65 1.71 25.25
N CYS A 340 -2.77 1.21 25.78
CA CYS A 340 -3.80 0.60 24.97
C CYS A 340 -4.43 1.60 23.99
N ALA A 341 -4.65 2.85 24.43
CA ALA A 341 -5.08 3.92 23.54
C ALA A 341 -4.00 4.19 22.48
N ASP A 342 -2.76 4.46 22.89
CA ASP A 342 -1.69 4.82 21.95
C ASP A 342 -1.37 3.70 20.96
N ARG A 343 -1.20 2.46 21.40
CA ARG A 343 -0.73 1.36 20.55
C ARG A 343 -1.86 0.55 19.94
N GLY A 344 -2.90 0.26 20.73
CA GLY A 344 -4.07 -0.45 20.26
C GLY A 344 -4.75 0.34 19.15
N ASP A 345 -4.99 1.64 19.38
CA ASP A 345 -5.66 2.48 18.40
C ASP A 345 -4.78 2.63 17.16
N ASN A 346 -3.50 2.97 17.29
CA ASN A 346 -2.61 3.08 16.12
C ASN A 346 -2.55 1.80 15.27
N GLN A 347 -2.53 0.62 15.88
CA GLN A 347 -2.53 -0.63 15.12
C GLN A 347 -3.91 -0.92 14.49
N ILE A 348 -5.01 -0.67 15.21
CA ILE A 348 -6.36 -0.78 14.65
C ILE A 348 -6.48 0.09 13.40
N MET A 349 -5.97 1.31 13.46
CA MET A 349 -6.03 2.27 12.36
C MET A 349 -5.18 1.80 11.17
N ARG A 350 -4.05 1.14 11.44
CA ARG A 350 -3.21 0.49 10.42
C ARG A 350 -3.92 -0.69 9.75
N ILE A 351 -4.62 -1.53 10.51
CA ILE A 351 -5.32 -2.72 9.99
C ILE A 351 -6.54 -2.32 9.16
N LEU A 352 -7.33 -1.39 9.69
CA LEU A 352 -8.54 -0.93 9.03
C LEU A 352 -8.22 -0.21 7.71
N GLY A 353 -7.12 0.54 7.69
CA GLY A 353 -6.68 1.30 6.52
C GLY A 353 -7.83 2.13 5.94
N SER A 354 -7.87 2.23 4.62
CA SER A 354 -9.00 2.80 3.86
C SER A 354 -9.90 1.72 3.25
N ASP A 355 -9.88 0.48 3.77
CA ASP A 355 -10.73 -0.60 3.26
C ASP A 355 -12.17 -0.47 3.78
N GLU A 356 -13.09 -0.27 2.85
CA GLU A 356 -14.53 -0.17 3.09
C GLU A 356 -15.09 -1.37 3.87
N LYS A 357 -14.55 -2.58 3.68
CA LYS A 357 -15.03 -3.80 4.35
C LYS A 357 -14.86 -3.78 5.86
N THR A 358 -13.94 -2.96 6.35
CA THR A 358 -13.58 -2.92 7.76
C THR A 358 -14.34 -1.85 8.55
N LEU A 359 -15.04 -0.94 7.86
CA LEU A 359 -15.80 0.16 8.44
C LEU A 359 -16.84 -0.25 9.49
N PRO A 360 -17.64 -1.32 9.33
CA PRO A 360 -18.61 -1.70 10.36
C PRO A 360 -17.95 -1.98 11.72
N SER A 361 -16.83 -2.71 11.69
CA SER A 361 -16.05 -3.07 12.88
C SER A 361 -15.40 -1.85 13.51
N LEU A 362 -14.87 -0.93 12.69
CA LEU A 362 -14.31 0.33 13.16
C LEU A 362 -15.34 1.18 13.89
N VAL A 363 -16.51 1.40 13.27
CA VAL A 363 -17.56 2.23 13.87
C VAL A 363 -18.04 1.59 15.16
N GLN A 364 -18.31 0.28 15.16
CA GLN A 364 -18.69 -0.43 16.38
C GLN A 364 -17.62 -0.29 17.49
N TYR A 365 -16.34 -0.43 17.14
CA TYR A 365 -15.24 -0.28 18.09
C TYR A 365 -15.17 1.13 18.68
N ALA A 366 -15.34 2.16 17.85
CA ALA A 366 -15.37 3.55 18.30
C ALA A 366 -16.53 3.84 19.25
N PHE A 367 -17.72 3.30 18.99
CA PHE A 367 -18.85 3.47 19.90
C PHE A 367 -18.63 2.79 21.27
N VAL A 368 -17.88 1.68 21.31
CA VAL A 368 -17.55 0.97 22.57
C VAL A 368 -16.43 1.67 23.35
N ASN A 369 -15.40 2.19 22.65
CA ASN A 369 -14.18 2.70 23.28
C ASN A 369 -14.11 4.24 23.35
N GLY A 370 -15.06 4.93 22.73
CA GLY A 370 -15.17 6.39 22.70
C GLY A 370 -15.02 6.97 21.30
N LEU A 371 -15.87 7.95 20.99
CA LEU A 371 -15.86 8.70 19.73
C LEU A 371 -14.56 9.50 19.44
N PRO A 372 -13.78 9.97 20.44
CA PRO A 372 -12.54 10.72 20.15
C PRO A 372 -11.56 9.96 19.26
N LEU A 373 -11.53 8.64 19.37
CA LEU A 373 -10.70 7.76 18.56
C LEU A 373 -11.09 7.85 17.07
N LEU A 374 -12.38 7.72 16.79
CA LEU A 374 -12.89 7.82 15.43
C LEU A 374 -12.77 9.25 14.88
N SER A 375 -12.93 10.26 15.74
CA SER A 375 -12.69 11.64 15.36
C SER A 375 -11.25 11.85 14.89
N ASN A 376 -10.28 11.33 15.64
CA ASN A 376 -8.86 11.38 15.26
C ASN A 376 -8.58 10.59 13.99
N PHE A 377 -9.24 9.45 13.78
CA PHE A 377 -9.14 8.67 12.54
C PHE A 377 -9.62 9.46 11.34
N ILE A 378 -10.83 10.01 11.42
CA ILE A 378 -11.45 10.78 10.35
C ILE A 378 -10.57 11.97 10.00
N LYS A 379 -10.03 12.69 10.99
CA LYS A 379 -9.09 13.80 10.77
C LYS A 379 -7.76 13.38 10.15
N SER A 380 -7.31 12.15 10.41
CA SER A 380 -6.12 11.59 9.77
C SER A 380 -6.41 11.21 8.32
N LEU A 381 -7.50 10.47 8.08
CA LEU A 381 -7.94 10.06 6.75
C LEU A 381 -8.35 11.22 5.86
N SER A 382 -8.91 12.30 6.41
CA SER A 382 -9.28 13.48 5.61
C SER A 382 -8.07 14.19 4.98
N LYS A 383 -6.85 13.89 5.46
CA LYS A 383 -5.60 14.37 4.86
C LYS A 383 -5.07 13.42 3.79
N ASP A 384 -5.56 12.19 3.75
CA ASP A 384 -5.16 11.18 2.78
C ASP A 384 -6.02 11.30 1.51
N LYS A 385 -5.38 11.71 0.42
CA LYS A 385 -6.04 11.89 -0.90
C LYS A 385 -6.36 10.58 -1.60
N THR A 386 -5.88 9.44 -1.09
CA THR A 386 -6.17 8.12 -1.68
C THR A 386 -7.57 7.60 -1.29
N VAL A 387 -8.20 8.21 -0.30
CA VAL A 387 -9.52 7.80 0.20
C VAL A 387 -10.63 8.35 -0.71
N GLY A 388 -11.29 7.44 -1.44
CA GLY A 388 -12.33 7.79 -2.42
C GLY A 388 -13.71 8.11 -1.83
N PHE A 389 -14.59 8.64 -2.68
CA PHE A 389 -15.96 9.03 -2.31
C PHE A 389 -16.80 7.89 -1.71
N THR A 390 -16.66 6.66 -2.24
CA THR A 390 -17.44 5.50 -1.77
C THR A 390 -17.11 5.12 -0.34
N PHE A 391 -15.83 5.18 0.05
CA PHE A 391 -15.41 4.92 1.42
C PHE A 391 -16.08 5.90 2.40
N TRP A 392 -16.01 7.20 2.11
CA TRP A 392 -16.60 8.22 2.98
C TRP A 392 -18.12 8.09 3.07
N LEU A 393 -18.78 7.79 1.95
CA LEU A 393 -20.21 7.54 1.93
C LEU A 393 -20.59 6.35 2.81
N SER A 394 -19.84 5.26 2.73
CA SER A 394 -20.05 4.06 3.55
C SER A 394 -19.79 4.35 5.02
N LEU A 395 -18.76 5.14 5.35
CA LEU A 395 -18.49 5.56 6.73
C LEU A 395 -19.63 6.39 7.30
N VAL A 396 -20.12 7.40 6.57
CA VAL A 396 -21.29 8.20 6.98
C VAL A 396 -22.52 7.32 7.19
N SER A 397 -22.77 6.38 6.28
CA SER A 397 -23.91 5.46 6.37
C SER A 397 -23.82 4.55 7.61
N HIS A 398 -22.63 4.05 7.93
CA HIS A 398 -22.41 3.26 9.13
C HIS A 398 -22.53 4.09 10.41
N LEU A 399 -22.03 5.33 10.41
CA LEU A 399 -22.17 6.27 11.52
C LEU A 399 -23.64 6.59 11.79
N ASP A 400 -24.42 6.92 10.76
CA ASP A 400 -25.85 7.20 10.88
C ASP A 400 -26.62 5.98 11.37
N ARG A 401 -26.35 4.79 10.83
CA ARG A 401 -27.02 3.54 11.25
C ARG A 401 -26.73 3.18 12.71
N GLN A 402 -25.48 3.28 13.14
CA GLN A 402 -25.10 3.01 14.54
C GLN A 402 -25.63 4.10 15.47
N TRP A 403 -25.69 5.34 15.02
CA TRP A 403 -26.32 6.40 15.78
C TRP A 403 -27.81 6.15 16.02
N GLN A 404 -28.55 5.77 14.97
CA GLN A 404 -29.98 5.44 15.08
C GLN A 404 -30.24 4.26 16.01
N SER A 405 -29.34 3.27 16.06
CA SER A 405 -29.47 2.14 17.00
C SER A 405 -29.25 2.58 18.45
N VAL A 406 -28.24 3.41 18.72
CA VAL A 406 -27.91 3.87 20.08
C VAL A 406 -28.93 4.88 20.62
N ASN A 407 -29.44 5.78 19.77
CA ASN A 407 -30.42 6.80 20.20
C ASN A 407 -31.75 6.22 20.67
N SER A 408 -32.10 5.00 20.25
CA SER A 408 -33.27 4.30 20.78
C SER A 408 -33.16 3.99 22.28
N LEU A 409 -31.95 4.07 22.86
CA LEU A 409 -31.62 3.61 24.21
C LEU A 409 -31.35 4.73 25.25
N SER A 410 -31.73 5.99 24.97
CA SER A 410 -31.65 7.12 25.93
C SER A 410 -30.25 7.38 26.54
N PHE A 411 -29.23 7.57 25.70
CA PHE A 411 -27.94 8.12 26.15
C PHE A 411 -28.01 9.66 26.23
N ALA A 412 -27.79 10.22 27.42
CA ALA A 412 -27.93 11.65 27.68
C ALA A 412 -26.74 12.49 27.16
N GLY A 413 -26.99 13.37 26.18
CA GLY A 413 -26.40 14.72 26.07
C GLY A 413 -25.05 14.89 25.34
N ALA A 414 -23.99 14.24 25.79
CA ALA A 414 -22.62 14.50 25.29
C ALA A 414 -22.24 13.92 23.89
N PRO A 415 -22.78 12.77 23.42
CA PRO A 415 -22.26 12.13 22.20
C PRO A 415 -22.68 12.80 20.88
N LEU A 416 -23.76 13.59 20.88
CA LEU A 416 -24.39 14.10 19.66
C LEU A 416 -23.50 15.13 18.93
N HIS A 417 -22.94 16.09 19.67
CA HIS A 417 -22.09 17.13 19.09
C HIS A 417 -20.83 16.55 18.45
N GLU A 418 -20.21 15.57 19.11
CA GLU A 418 -19.01 14.91 18.59
C GLU A 418 -19.31 14.11 17.33
N LEU A 419 -20.45 13.42 17.27
CA LEU A 419 -20.90 12.75 16.06
C LEU A 419 -21.15 13.72 14.91
N TYR A 420 -21.86 14.83 15.13
CA TYR A 420 -22.06 15.84 14.09
C TYR A 420 -20.74 16.45 13.63
N SER A 421 -19.79 16.68 14.53
CA SER A 421 -18.45 17.15 14.15
C SER A 421 -17.72 16.13 13.27
N MET A 422 -17.82 14.84 13.57
CA MET A 422 -17.24 13.79 12.73
C MET A 422 -17.92 13.70 11.35
N LEU A 423 -19.25 13.75 11.32
CA LEU A 423 -20.02 13.77 10.07
C LEU A 423 -19.67 14.99 9.22
N ASP A 424 -19.52 16.17 9.83
CA ASP A 424 -19.11 17.39 9.13
C ASP A 424 -17.68 17.25 8.55
N CYS A 425 -16.76 16.61 9.27
CA CYS A 425 -15.42 16.28 8.72
C CYS A 425 -15.50 15.31 7.54
N CYS A 426 -16.36 14.29 7.60
CA CYS A 426 -16.57 13.37 6.47
C CYS A 426 -17.19 14.10 5.26
N ILE A 427 -18.17 14.98 5.49
CA ILE A 427 -18.79 15.79 4.44
C ILE A 427 -17.73 16.69 3.79
N ALA A 428 -16.93 17.40 4.60
CA ALA A 428 -15.86 18.26 4.10
C ALA A 428 -14.82 17.48 3.28
N ALA A 429 -14.49 16.25 3.66
CA ALA A 429 -13.58 15.38 2.91
C ALA A 429 -14.20 14.87 1.59
N MET A 430 -15.53 14.65 1.54
CA MET A 430 -16.24 14.22 0.33
C MET A 430 -16.46 15.34 -0.69
N THR A 431 -16.65 16.58 -0.24
CA THR A 431 -16.95 17.74 -1.09
C THR A 431 -16.04 17.84 -2.33
N PRO A 432 -14.69 17.86 -2.20
CA PRO A 432 -13.81 17.94 -3.37
C PRO A 432 -13.88 16.69 -4.29
N LEU A 433 -14.31 15.55 -3.78
CA LEU A 433 -14.42 14.28 -4.52
C LEU A 433 -15.69 14.21 -5.39
N VAL A 434 -16.64 15.13 -5.20
CA VAL A 434 -17.84 15.24 -6.03
C VAL A 434 -17.47 15.55 -7.47
N THR A 435 -16.45 16.39 -7.68
CA THR A 435 -16.02 16.87 -9.00
C THR A 435 -14.63 16.37 -9.41
N GLU A 436 -14.07 15.42 -8.67
CA GLU A 436 -12.74 14.86 -8.95
C GLU A 436 -12.69 14.21 -10.33
N GLY A 437 -11.80 14.70 -11.21
CA GLY A 437 -11.68 14.22 -12.59
C GLY A 437 -12.72 14.80 -13.56
N ALA A 438 -13.61 15.68 -13.11
CA ALA A 438 -14.62 16.30 -13.96
C ALA A 438 -13.98 17.38 -14.86
N VAL A 439 -13.94 17.13 -16.16
CA VAL A 439 -13.53 18.11 -17.18
C VAL A 439 -14.48 18.00 -18.37
N TYR A 440 -15.23 19.07 -18.65
CA TYR A 440 -16.25 19.10 -19.71
C TYR A 440 -15.84 19.99 -20.88
N THR A 441 -14.68 19.73 -21.48
CA THR A 441 -14.23 20.45 -22.69
C THR A 441 -14.83 19.83 -23.95
N LEU A 442 -14.62 20.46 -25.12
CA LEU A 442 -15.04 19.93 -26.41
C LEU A 442 -14.36 18.58 -26.67
N VAL A 443 -15.09 17.49 -26.43
CA VAL A 443 -14.61 16.13 -26.58
C VAL A 443 -14.94 15.61 -27.98
N PRO A 444 -14.03 14.90 -28.68
CA PRO A 444 -14.32 14.26 -29.96
C PRO A 444 -15.55 13.34 -29.86
N PRO A 445 -16.35 13.18 -30.94
CA PRO A 445 -17.59 12.40 -30.91
C PRO A 445 -17.45 10.96 -30.36
N GLY A 446 -16.28 10.33 -30.54
CA GLY A 446 -16.01 8.96 -30.08
C GLY A 446 -15.76 8.79 -28.58
N LEU A 447 -15.64 9.88 -27.81
CA LEU A 447 -15.41 9.85 -26.35
C LEU A 447 -16.60 10.45 -25.56
N MET A 448 -17.69 10.80 -26.24
CA MET A 448 -18.85 11.45 -25.61
C MET A 448 -19.58 10.54 -24.62
N ASP A 449 -19.54 9.23 -24.81
CA ASP A 449 -20.19 8.26 -23.91
C ASP A 449 -19.47 8.20 -22.55
N ASP A 450 -18.14 8.20 -22.55
CA ASP A 450 -17.34 8.24 -21.30
C ASP A 450 -17.56 9.55 -20.54
N VAL A 451 -17.60 10.68 -21.24
CA VAL A 451 -17.87 12.00 -20.63
C VAL A 451 -19.27 12.04 -20.04
N ARG A 452 -20.27 11.48 -20.74
CA ARG A 452 -21.64 11.39 -20.24
C ARG A 452 -21.72 10.50 -19.00
N HIS A 453 -21.09 9.33 -19.03
CA HIS A 453 -21.04 8.42 -17.88
C HIS A 453 -20.40 9.10 -16.67
N ASN A 454 -19.25 9.77 -16.86
CA ASN A 454 -18.59 10.53 -15.81
C ASN A 454 -19.52 11.64 -15.27
N ALA A 455 -20.20 12.38 -16.15
CA ALA A 455 -21.16 13.41 -15.73
C ALA A 455 -22.30 12.84 -14.87
N GLU A 456 -22.87 11.71 -15.27
CA GLU A 456 -23.91 11.02 -14.48
C GLU A 456 -23.39 10.61 -13.10
N VAL A 457 -22.15 10.11 -13.01
CA VAL A 457 -21.50 9.79 -11.73
C VAL A 457 -21.34 11.05 -10.87
N HIS A 458 -20.87 12.17 -11.43
CA HIS A 458 -20.73 13.44 -10.72
C HIS A 458 -22.07 13.99 -10.22
N VAL A 459 -23.11 13.96 -11.05
CA VAL A 459 -24.47 14.35 -10.66
C VAL A 459 -24.95 13.49 -9.49
N LYS A 460 -24.79 12.17 -9.57
CA LYS A 460 -25.19 11.24 -8.51
C LYS A 460 -24.45 11.51 -7.20
N ARG A 461 -23.13 11.71 -7.25
CA ARG A 461 -22.32 12.05 -6.07
C ARG A 461 -22.76 13.37 -5.44
N ALA A 462 -22.98 14.41 -6.23
CA ALA A 462 -23.42 15.72 -5.75
C ALA A 462 -24.79 15.66 -5.06
N VAL A 463 -25.75 14.94 -5.65
CA VAL A 463 -27.10 14.76 -5.09
C VAL A 463 -27.05 14.00 -3.76
N ILE A 464 -26.29 12.89 -3.71
CA ILE A 464 -26.08 12.13 -2.47
C ILE A 464 -25.45 13.01 -1.38
N LEU A 465 -24.42 13.78 -1.73
CA LEU A 465 -23.75 14.62 -0.74
C LEU A 465 -24.66 15.76 -0.25
N ILE A 466 -25.45 16.38 -1.12
CA ILE A 466 -26.45 17.37 -0.69
C ILE A 466 -27.49 16.74 0.23
N GLU A 467 -27.95 15.52 -0.06
CA GLU A 467 -28.86 14.80 0.82
C GLU A 467 -28.26 14.63 2.23
N ILE A 468 -27.00 14.21 2.31
CA ILE A 468 -26.26 14.07 3.57
C ILE A 468 -26.12 15.44 4.27
N CYS A 469 -25.75 16.49 3.54
CA CYS A 469 -25.67 17.85 4.09
C CYS A 469 -27.01 18.32 4.65
N LEU A 470 -28.12 18.10 3.94
CA LEU A 470 -29.46 18.49 4.41
C LEU A 470 -29.84 17.79 5.72
N ARG A 471 -29.38 16.56 5.94
CA ARG A 471 -29.61 15.81 7.19
C ARG A 471 -28.71 16.27 8.34
N PHE A 472 -27.42 16.45 8.08
CA PHE A 472 -26.43 16.55 9.16
C PHE A 472 -25.70 17.90 9.24
N SER A 473 -25.52 18.60 8.12
CA SER A 473 -24.80 19.89 8.08
C SER A 473 -25.30 20.77 6.92
N PRO A 474 -26.49 21.41 7.06
CA PRO A 474 -27.10 22.17 5.95
C PRO A 474 -26.22 23.32 5.43
N GLY A 475 -25.33 23.85 6.28
CA GLY A 475 -24.38 24.90 5.91
C GLY A 475 -23.39 24.47 4.81
N ARG A 476 -23.05 23.17 4.73
CA ARG A 476 -22.10 22.62 3.74
C ARG A 476 -22.67 22.48 2.33
N CYS A 477 -24.00 22.56 2.17
CA CYS A 477 -24.61 22.51 0.83
C CYS A 477 -24.02 23.58 -0.12
N GLY A 478 -23.63 24.74 0.41
CA GLY A 478 -23.06 25.82 -0.40
C GLY A 478 -21.72 25.45 -1.06
N GLU A 479 -20.87 24.71 -0.34
CA GLU A 479 -19.57 24.25 -0.85
C GLU A 479 -19.77 23.26 -2.00
N VAL A 480 -20.67 22.28 -1.83
CA VAL A 480 -20.99 21.28 -2.87
C VAL A 480 -21.56 21.96 -4.13
N LEU A 481 -22.49 22.90 -3.94
CA LEU A 481 -23.08 23.67 -5.05
C LEU A 481 -22.02 24.51 -5.77
N SER A 482 -21.09 25.11 -5.02
CA SER A 482 -19.97 25.87 -5.59
C SER A 482 -19.07 24.98 -6.44
N ASP A 483 -18.67 23.81 -5.94
CA ASP A 483 -17.81 22.88 -6.69
C ASP A 483 -18.46 22.45 -8.02
N VAL A 484 -19.76 22.12 -8.00
CA VAL A 484 -20.53 21.81 -9.22
C VAL A 484 -20.54 22.99 -10.20
N LEU A 485 -20.71 24.22 -9.71
CA LEU A 485 -20.66 25.44 -10.54
C LEU A 485 -19.26 25.78 -11.06
N LEU A 486 -18.19 25.36 -10.38
CA LEU A 486 -16.81 25.67 -10.73
C LEU A 486 -16.11 24.60 -11.57
N VAL A 487 -16.75 23.43 -11.81
CA VAL A 487 -16.19 22.41 -12.71
C VAL A 487 -15.75 23.01 -14.05
N PRO A 488 -14.49 22.79 -14.49
CA PRO A 488 -13.99 23.33 -15.75
C PRO A 488 -14.70 22.70 -16.96
N GLY A 489 -14.96 23.52 -17.99
CA GLY A 489 -15.53 23.04 -19.24
C GLY A 489 -16.14 24.14 -20.10
N ASP A 490 -16.49 23.75 -21.33
CA ASP A 490 -17.37 24.54 -22.18
C ASP A 490 -18.76 24.65 -21.52
N LEU A 491 -19.29 25.87 -21.49
CA LEU A 491 -20.50 26.17 -20.75
C LEU A 491 -21.72 25.39 -21.28
N GLN A 492 -21.81 25.23 -22.61
CA GLN A 492 -22.90 24.47 -23.23
C GLN A 492 -22.84 23.00 -22.82
N THR A 493 -21.66 22.37 -22.96
CA THR A 493 -21.43 20.97 -22.59
C THR A 493 -21.70 20.74 -21.10
N LYS A 494 -21.26 21.67 -20.25
CA LYS A 494 -21.51 21.64 -18.81
C LYS A 494 -23.00 21.74 -18.48
N PHE A 495 -23.76 22.59 -19.17
CA PHE A 495 -25.21 22.67 -18.98
C PHE A 495 -25.90 21.37 -19.38
N ASP A 496 -25.55 20.82 -20.53
CA ASP A 496 -26.22 19.66 -21.10
C ASP A 496 -25.93 18.37 -20.32
N LEU A 497 -24.69 18.18 -19.88
CA LEU A 497 -24.26 16.93 -19.23
C LEU A 497 -24.32 16.97 -17.70
N LEU A 498 -24.05 18.13 -17.06
CA LEU A 498 -23.92 18.24 -15.61
C LEU A 498 -25.07 19.04 -14.97
N LEU A 499 -25.22 20.32 -15.34
CA LEU A 499 -26.07 21.25 -14.58
C LEU A 499 -27.57 20.98 -14.75
N ARG A 500 -28.03 20.67 -15.98
CA ARG A 500 -29.46 20.36 -16.21
C ARG A 500 -29.87 19.07 -15.49
N PRO A 501 -29.17 17.93 -15.64
CA PRO A 501 -29.52 16.73 -14.88
C PRO A 501 -29.44 16.93 -13.37
N PHE A 502 -28.44 17.67 -12.89
CA PHE A 502 -28.31 18.00 -11.48
C PHE A 502 -29.49 18.81 -10.94
N VAL A 503 -29.91 19.87 -11.63
CA VAL A 503 -31.08 20.68 -11.24
C VAL A 503 -32.37 19.84 -11.19
N ARG A 504 -32.57 18.93 -12.16
CA ARG A 504 -33.73 18.03 -12.19
C ARG A 504 -33.78 17.13 -10.98
N SER A 505 -32.64 16.63 -10.52
CA SER A 505 -32.54 15.78 -9.33
C SER A 505 -32.59 16.56 -8.02
N LEU A 506 -32.06 17.79 -8.00
CA LEU A 506 -31.97 18.61 -6.80
C LEU A 506 -33.35 19.08 -6.31
N ARG A 507 -34.26 19.50 -7.21
CA ARG A 507 -35.56 20.06 -6.79
C ARG A 507 -36.45 19.05 -6.04
N PRO A 508 -36.67 17.80 -6.52
CA PRO A 508 -37.38 16.79 -5.76
C PRO A 508 -36.74 16.50 -4.41
N LEU A 509 -35.40 16.45 -4.36
CA LEU A 509 -34.66 16.27 -3.11
C LEU A 509 -34.93 17.41 -2.12
N LEU A 510 -34.85 18.67 -2.54
CA LEU A 510 -35.15 19.80 -1.66
C LEU A 510 -36.59 19.77 -1.13
N ASN A 511 -37.56 19.44 -1.99
CA ASN A 511 -38.96 19.28 -1.59
C ASN A 511 -39.14 18.15 -0.55
N GLN A 512 -38.43 17.03 -0.70
CA GLN A 512 -38.45 15.92 0.25
C GLN A 512 -38.02 16.34 1.67
N TYR A 513 -37.06 17.27 1.78
CA TYR A 513 -36.58 17.81 3.07
C TYR A 513 -37.31 19.10 3.50
N GLY A 514 -38.36 19.52 2.78
CA GLY A 514 -39.09 20.75 3.08
C GLY A 514 -38.26 22.03 2.90
N VAL A 515 -37.18 21.97 2.11
CA VAL A 515 -36.30 23.12 1.84
C VAL A 515 -36.73 23.79 0.54
N THR A 516 -37.00 25.10 0.61
CA THR A 516 -37.37 25.88 -0.56
C THR A 516 -36.15 26.33 -1.35
N ILE A 517 -36.23 26.38 -2.68
CA ILE A 517 -35.18 26.95 -3.56
C ILE A 517 -34.90 28.45 -3.30
N PHE A 518 -35.74 29.13 -2.52
CA PHE A 518 -35.58 30.56 -2.19
C PHE A 518 -34.66 30.84 -1.01
N ARG A 519 -34.26 29.82 -0.25
CA ARG A 519 -33.36 29.99 0.90
C ARG A 519 -31.90 29.78 0.47
N PRO A 520 -30.94 30.55 1.01
CA PRO A 520 -29.52 30.25 0.84
C PRO A 520 -29.18 28.84 1.38
N PRO A 521 -28.23 28.12 0.77
CA PRO A 521 -27.41 28.52 -0.40
C PRO A 521 -28.09 28.31 -1.76
N PHE A 522 -29.26 27.66 -1.81
CA PHE A 522 -29.91 27.25 -3.05
C PHE A 522 -30.38 28.43 -3.91
N SER A 523 -30.92 29.49 -3.29
CA SER A 523 -31.36 30.67 -4.06
C SER A 523 -30.23 31.35 -4.80
N LEU A 524 -29.03 31.40 -4.21
CA LEU A 524 -27.83 31.89 -4.87
C LEU A 524 -27.47 30.98 -6.04
N PHE A 525 -27.36 29.67 -5.79
CA PHE A 525 -27.05 28.69 -6.85
C PHE A 525 -27.99 28.79 -8.06
N TYR A 526 -29.30 28.85 -7.86
CA TYR A 526 -30.27 28.99 -8.96
C TYR A 526 -30.18 30.35 -9.66
N ARG A 527 -29.92 31.44 -8.94
CA ARG A 527 -29.67 32.76 -9.55
C ARG A 527 -28.43 32.72 -10.45
N PHE A 528 -27.33 32.16 -9.96
CA PHE A 528 -26.10 31.98 -10.74
C PHE A 528 -26.35 31.14 -11.99
N LEU A 529 -27.06 30.03 -11.86
CA LEU A 529 -27.42 29.19 -13.00
C LEU A 529 -28.24 29.94 -14.07
N ILE A 530 -29.26 30.70 -13.65
CA ILE A 530 -30.08 31.51 -14.56
C ILE A 530 -29.20 32.54 -15.27
N GLY A 531 -28.37 33.28 -14.52
CA GLY A 531 -27.48 34.29 -15.08
C GLY A 531 -26.45 33.70 -16.05
N MET A 532 -25.83 32.57 -15.70
CA MET A 532 -24.90 31.85 -16.57
C MET A 532 -25.58 31.36 -17.86
N PHE A 533 -26.79 30.80 -17.76
CA PHE A 533 -27.52 30.29 -18.91
C PHE A 533 -27.96 31.40 -19.87
N LEU A 534 -28.58 32.47 -19.34
CA LEU A 534 -29.03 33.61 -20.14
C LEU A 534 -27.86 34.39 -20.72
N GLY A 535 -26.79 34.58 -19.95
CA GLY A 535 -25.55 35.19 -20.43
C GLY A 535 -24.92 34.39 -21.57
N ASN A 536 -24.94 33.05 -21.48
CA ASN A 536 -24.49 32.19 -22.59
C ASN A 536 -25.37 32.34 -23.82
N LEU A 537 -26.70 32.35 -23.66
CA LEU A 537 -27.64 32.54 -24.77
C LEU A 537 -27.46 33.88 -25.49
N ALA A 538 -27.15 34.92 -24.73
CA ALA A 538 -26.92 36.26 -25.28
C ALA A 538 -25.54 36.36 -25.96
N ARG A 539 -24.48 35.79 -25.37
CA ARG A 539 -23.11 35.78 -25.94
C ARG A 539 -22.92 34.82 -27.10
N SER A 540 -23.68 33.73 -27.16
CA SER A 540 -23.66 32.75 -28.25
C SER A 540 -24.28 33.26 -29.56
N GLY A 541 -24.36 34.58 -29.74
CA GLY A 541 -24.39 35.24 -31.05
C GLY A 541 -23.23 34.84 -31.97
N LYS A 542 -22.16 34.19 -31.47
CA LYS A 542 -21.10 33.59 -32.29
C LYS A 542 -20.81 32.14 -31.93
N PRO A 543 -21.23 31.18 -32.78
CA PRO A 543 -20.33 30.13 -33.23
C PRO A 543 -19.70 30.57 -34.55
N PRO A 544 -18.39 30.36 -34.78
CA PRO A 544 -17.85 30.42 -36.12
C PRO A 544 -18.43 29.24 -36.92
N LEU A 545 -19.57 29.48 -37.57
CA LEU A 545 -20.18 28.58 -38.56
C LEU A 545 -19.20 28.28 -39.71
N ALA A 546 -18.16 29.12 -39.87
CA ALA A 546 -17.14 29.01 -40.89
C ALA A 546 -16.44 27.64 -40.91
N ARG A 547 -16.34 26.93 -39.78
CA ARG A 547 -15.70 25.59 -39.73
C ARG A 547 -16.62 24.43 -40.09
N THR A 548 -17.94 24.57 -39.95
CA THR A 548 -18.90 23.46 -40.17
C THR A 548 -19.64 23.55 -41.50
N LEU A 549 -19.76 24.74 -42.09
CA LEU A 549 -20.47 24.93 -43.36
C LEU A 549 -19.57 24.73 -44.59
N CYS A 550 -18.26 25.02 -44.48
CA CYS A 550 -17.28 24.78 -45.53
C CYS A 550 -16.07 24.01 -44.97
N THR A 551 -16.04 22.69 -45.16
CA THR A 551 -14.87 21.85 -44.83
C THR A 551 -13.66 22.09 -45.74
N LYS A 552 -13.76 23.00 -46.71
CA LYS A 552 -12.66 23.45 -47.56
C LYS A 552 -12.30 24.88 -47.16
N LYS A 553 -11.00 25.15 -46.98
CA LYS A 553 -10.33 26.36 -46.48
C LYS A 553 -10.66 27.71 -47.15
N VAL A 554 -11.73 27.81 -47.95
CA VAL A 554 -12.20 29.03 -48.58
C VAL A 554 -13.64 29.26 -48.13
N VAL A 555 -13.83 30.20 -47.20
CA VAL A 555 -15.15 30.71 -46.85
C VAL A 555 -15.68 31.43 -48.07
N CYS A 556 -16.85 31.04 -48.60
CA CYS A 556 -17.45 31.77 -49.71
C CYS A 556 -18.17 33.01 -49.16
N ASP A 557 -18.16 34.11 -49.94
CA ASP A 557 -18.74 35.40 -49.56
C ASP A 557 -20.21 35.29 -49.12
N ARG A 558 -20.95 34.30 -49.65
CA ARG A 558 -22.36 34.06 -49.29
C ARG A 558 -22.52 33.38 -47.93
N CYS A 559 -21.63 32.44 -47.60
CA CYS A 559 -21.60 31.86 -46.25
C CYS A 559 -21.23 32.94 -45.24
N GLU A 560 -20.23 33.77 -45.55
CA GLU A 560 -19.84 34.90 -44.72
C GLU A 560 -20.99 35.90 -44.54
N PHE A 561 -21.73 36.22 -45.61
CA PHE A 561 -22.93 37.06 -45.52
C PHE A 561 -23.99 36.47 -44.56
N ILE A 562 -24.28 35.17 -44.68
CA ILE A 562 -25.26 34.49 -43.81
C ILE A 562 -24.78 34.51 -42.36
N GLU A 563 -23.49 34.31 -42.11
CA GLU A 563 -22.91 34.40 -40.78
C GLU A 563 -22.98 35.81 -40.20
N ASN A 564 -22.64 36.81 -41.00
CA ASN A 564 -22.74 38.22 -40.62
C ASN A 564 -24.18 38.59 -40.32
N PHE A 565 -25.16 38.12 -41.11
CA PHE A 565 -26.58 38.29 -40.83
C PHE A 565 -27.01 37.62 -39.52
N LEU A 566 -26.63 36.35 -39.31
CA LEU A 566 -26.94 35.66 -38.06
C LEU A 566 -26.29 36.28 -36.83
N SER A 567 -25.26 37.11 -37.02
CA SER A 567 -24.55 37.85 -35.98
C SER A 567 -25.02 39.30 -35.82
N SER A 568 -25.67 39.91 -36.83
CA SER A 568 -26.00 41.34 -36.84
C SER A 568 -27.22 41.71 -36.00
N GLY A 569 -28.02 40.73 -35.57
CA GLY A 569 -29.26 40.97 -34.83
C GLY A 569 -30.45 41.36 -35.69
N GLU A 570 -30.27 41.55 -37.00
CA GLU A 570 -31.36 41.84 -37.94
C GLU A 570 -32.37 40.68 -37.99
N GLU A 571 -33.68 41.00 -37.96
CA GLU A 571 -34.75 39.99 -38.02
C GLU A 571 -34.84 39.32 -39.39
N SER A 572 -34.63 40.09 -40.46
CA SER A 572 -34.61 39.57 -41.82
C SER A 572 -33.62 40.33 -42.70
N LYS A 573 -32.98 39.63 -43.63
CA LYS A 573 -32.07 40.23 -44.60
C LYS A 573 -32.22 39.58 -45.97
N GLU A 574 -32.10 40.40 -47.00
CA GLU A 574 -32.15 39.92 -48.38
C GLU A 574 -30.75 39.61 -48.89
N LEU A 575 -30.61 38.41 -49.46
CA LEU A 575 -29.40 37.92 -50.09
C LEU A 575 -29.68 37.71 -51.58
N ILE A 576 -29.05 38.51 -52.43
CA ILE A 576 -29.13 38.35 -53.88
C ILE A 576 -28.06 37.36 -54.33
N VAL A 577 -28.47 36.29 -55.00
CA VAL A 577 -27.58 35.24 -55.51
C VAL A 577 -27.85 34.95 -56.98
N THR A 578 -26.80 34.59 -57.71
CA THR A 578 -26.91 33.98 -59.03
C THR A 578 -27.46 32.55 -58.93
N ASN A 579 -27.92 31.99 -60.06
CA ASN A 579 -28.39 30.60 -60.11
C ASN A 579 -27.33 29.56 -59.69
N LYS A 580 -26.03 29.87 -59.89
CA LYS A 580 -24.92 29.00 -59.45
C LYS A 580 -24.76 29.05 -57.93
N GLU A 581 -24.74 30.25 -57.36
CA GLU A 581 -24.64 30.45 -55.91
C GLU A 581 -25.88 29.91 -55.17
N TRP A 582 -27.08 29.98 -55.79
CA TRP A 582 -28.30 29.41 -55.21
C TRP A 582 -28.16 27.92 -54.91
N LYS A 583 -27.51 27.14 -55.77
CA LYS A 583 -27.29 25.70 -55.52
C LYS A 583 -26.50 25.48 -54.23
N HIS A 584 -25.50 26.32 -53.98
CA HIS A 584 -24.70 26.27 -52.77
C HIS A 584 -25.52 26.70 -51.54
N VAL A 585 -26.17 27.86 -51.60
CA VAL A 585 -26.97 28.39 -50.47
C VAL A 585 -28.15 27.45 -50.11
N ARG A 586 -28.78 26.83 -51.11
CA ARG A 586 -29.83 25.82 -50.91
C ARG A 586 -29.34 24.58 -50.17
N TYR A 587 -28.05 24.23 -50.30
CA TYR A 587 -27.43 23.14 -49.53
C TYR A 587 -27.11 23.56 -48.08
N VAL A 588 -26.84 24.85 -47.85
CA VAL A 588 -26.54 25.41 -46.52
C VAL A 588 -27.81 25.54 -45.67
N PHE A 589 -28.94 25.98 -46.23
CA PHE A 589 -30.14 26.28 -45.46
C PHE A 589 -30.74 25.13 -44.63
N PRO A 590 -30.79 23.87 -45.10
CA PRO A 590 -31.24 22.75 -44.27
C PRO A 590 -30.44 22.60 -42.97
N LYS A 591 -29.17 23.01 -42.97
CA LYS A 591 -28.30 22.99 -41.77
C LYS A 591 -28.57 24.15 -40.81
N LEU A 592 -29.30 25.16 -41.26
CA LEU A 592 -29.66 26.36 -40.49
C LEU A 592 -31.13 26.38 -40.08
N LYS A 593 -31.88 25.29 -40.31
CA LYS A 593 -33.33 25.20 -40.06
C LYS A 593 -33.76 25.62 -38.64
N ASP A 594 -32.89 25.48 -37.64
CA ASP A 594 -33.18 25.84 -36.25
C ASP A 594 -32.96 27.33 -35.96
N ARG A 595 -32.34 28.07 -36.88
CA ARG A 595 -31.94 29.48 -36.73
C ARG A 595 -32.64 30.43 -37.69
N ILE A 596 -33.15 29.92 -38.80
CA ILE A 596 -33.86 30.70 -39.82
C ILE A 596 -35.16 30.00 -40.20
N PHE A 597 -36.18 30.79 -40.53
CA PHE A 597 -37.37 30.26 -41.18
C PHE A 597 -37.01 29.75 -42.59
N PRO A 598 -37.85 28.86 -43.18
CA PRO A 598 -37.73 28.53 -44.59
C PRO A 598 -37.60 29.80 -45.43
N PRO A 599 -36.51 29.95 -46.20
CA PRO A 599 -36.22 31.20 -46.88
C PRO A 599 -37.24 31.47 -47.98
N THR A 600 -37.71 32.71 -48.08
CA THR A 600 -38.58 33.14 -49.18
C THR A 600 -37.74 33.46 -50.40
N VAL A 601 -38.07 32.91 -51.57
CA VAL A 601 -37.26 33.06 -52.78
C VAL A 601 -38.07 33.77 -53.86
N THR A 602 -37.62 34.96 -54.26
CA THR A 602 -38.16 35.71 -55.39
C THR A 602 -37.23 35.52 -56.59
N SER A 603 -37.77 35.02 -57.70
CA SER A 603 -36.97 34.62 -58.87
C SER A 603 -36.99 35.70 -59.96
N GLY A 604 -35.80 36.14 -60.40
CA GLY A 604 -35.60 36.91 -61.63
C GLY A 604 -34.95 36.05 -62.73
N HIS A 605 -34.86 36.59 -63.96
CA HIS A 605 -34.34 35.83 -65.11
C HIS A 605 -32.89 35.32 -64.96
N SER A 606 -32.04 36.01 -64.20
CA SER A 606 -30.61 35.64 -64.01
C SER A 606 -30.13 35.60 -62.55
N TRP A 607 -30.98 36.01 -61.60
CA TRP A 607 -30.67 36.10 -60.18
C TRP A 607 -31.89 35.74 -59.33
N LYS A 608 -31.65 35.43 -58.06
CA LYS A 608 -32.68 35.16 -57.05
C LYS A 608 -32.44 36.03 -55.84
N THR A 609 -33.48 36.69 -55.37
CA THR A 609 -33.47 37.35 -54.06
C THR A 609 -34.00 36.37 -53.03
N ILE A 610 -33.18 36.07 -52.04
CA ILE A 610 -33.54 35.20 -50.93
C ILE A 610 -33.76 36.09 -49.72
N ARG A 611 -34.98 36.10 -49.17
CA ARG A 611 -35.22 36.69 -47.86
C ARG A 611 -34.97 35.65 -46.79
N ILE A 612 -33.94 35.89 -45.98
CA ILE A 612 -33.59 35.05 -44.84
C ILE A 612 -34.18 35.73 -43.60
N THR A 613 -35.08 35.04 -42.91
CA THR A 613 -35.67 35.53 -41.66
C THR A 613 -35.15 34.69 -40.51
N ARG A 614 -34.60 35.33 -39.48
CA ARG A 614 -34.10 34.67 -38.28
C ARG A 614 -35.28 34.11 -37.49
N ARG A 615 -35.11 32.95 -36.87
CA ARG A 615 -36.08 32.42 -35.89
C ARG A 615 -35.76 33.00 -34.51
N PRO A 616 -36.63 33.85 -33.93
CA PRO A 616 -36.48 34.28 -32.53
C PRO A 616 -36.84 33.15 -31.54
N GLU A 617 -37.59 32.15 -31.97
CA GLU A 617 -38.29 31.19 -31.11
C GLU A 617 -37.42 30.07 -30.52
N ALA A 618 -36.40 29.58 -31.23
CA ALA A 618 -35.67 28.39 -30.76
C ALA A 618 -34.84 28.64 -29.49
N ARG A 619 -34.31 29.87 -29.33
CA ARG A 619 -33.53 30.25 -28.15
C ARG A 619 -34.41 30.62 -26.97
N THR A 620 -35.54 31.29 -27.25
CA THR A 620 -36.53 31.66 -26.24
C THR A 620 -37.24 30.42 -25.70
N GLU A 621 -37.50 29.42 -26.54
CA GLU A 621 -38.07 28.14 -26.09
C GLU A 621 -37.08 27.34 -25.25
N ALA A 622 -35.80 27.23 -25.65
CA ALA A 622 -34.78 26.57 -24.84
C ALA A 622 -34.56 27.27 -23.48
N ALA A 623 -34.66 28.60 -23.45
CA ALA A 623 -34.62 29.38 -22.21
C ALA A 623 -35.85 29.15 -21.35
N ARG A 624 -37.03 29.15 -21.95
CA ARG A 624 -38.28 28.86 -21.27
C ARG A 624 -38.27 27.45 -20.68
N GLU A 625 -37.86 26.45 -21.44
CA GLU A 625 -37.73 25.06 -20.98
C GLU A 625 -36.78 24.96 -19.77
N PHE A 626 -35.62 25.60 -19.84
CA PHE A 626 -34.66 25.62 -18.74
C PHE A 626 -35.20 26.32 -17.48
N LEU A 627 -35.88 27.47 -17.64
CA LEU A 627 -36.48 28.19 -16.53
C LEU A 627 -37.63 27.39 -15.91
N LEU A 628 -38.50 26.78 -16.72
CA LEU A 628 -39.59 25.94 -16.23
C LEU A 628 -39.09 24.69 -15.47
N MET A 629 -37.91 24.19 -15.84
CA MET A 629 -37.26 23.09 -15.10
C MET A 629 -36.82 23.52 -13.69
N ILE A 630 -36.42 24.78 -13.49
CA ILE A 630 -36.09 25.33 -12.16
C ILE A 630 -37.35 25.54 -11.33
N GLY A 631 -38.38 26.16 -11.91
CA GLY A 631 -39.53 26.68 -11.18
C GLY A 631 -40.68 27.09 -12.09
N ASP A 632 -41.88 27.25 -11.54
CA ASP A 632 -42.93 27.95 -12.28
C ASP A 632 -42.57 29.44 -12.49
N GLU A 633 -43.39 30.18 -13.22
CA GLU A 633 -43.11 31.60 -13.46
C GLU A 633 -42.98 32.39 -12.15
N GLY A 634 -43.82 32.10 -11.15
CA GLY A 634 -43.78 32.74 -9.83
C GLY A 634 -42.48 32.44 -9.08
N ASP A 635 -42.00 31.21 -9.15
CA ASP A 635 -40.72 30.78 -8.57
C ASP A 635 -39.55 31.53 -9.21
N ILE A 636 -39.53 31.61 -10.55
CA ILE A 636 -38.48 32.35 -11.27
C ILE A 636 -38.49 33.81 -10.87
N LEU A 637 -39.67 34.45 -10.83
CA LEU A 637 -39.81 35.85 -10.42
C LEU A 637 -39.28 36.11 -9.01
N LYS A 638 -39.56 35.21 -8.06
CA LYS A 638 -39.04 35.28 -6.68
C LYS A 638 -37.52 35.08 -6.65
N LEU A 639 -36.98 34.16 -7.46
CA LEU A 639 -35.55 33.93 -7.56
C LEU A 639 -34.83 35.14 -8.12
N VAL A 640 -35.21 35.66 -9.28
CA VAL A 640 -34.49 36.79 -9.91
C VAL A 640 -34.76 38.14 -9.23
N GLY A 641 -35.85 38.27 -8.49
CA GLY A 641 -36.14 39.45 -7.68
C GLY A 641 -36.10 40.75 -8.50
N PRO A 642 -35.28 41.76 -8.14
CA PRO A 642 -35.16 43.02 -8.88
C PRO A 642 -34.77 42.86 -10.36
N LEU A 643 -34.10 41.76 -10.71
CA LEU A 643 -33.62 41.48 -12.06
C LEU A 643 -34.71 40.93 -12.98
N LYS A 644 -35.95 40.81 -12.48
CA LYS A 644 -37.15 40.42 -13.24
C LYS A 644 -37.20 41.11 -14.60
N LYS A 645 -37.11 42.44 -14.64
CA LYS A 645 -37.25 43.22 -15.87
C LYS A 645 -36.19 42.83 -16.89
N ALA A 646 -34.92 42.80 -16.49
CA ALA A 646 -33.80 42.43 -17.34
C ALA A 646 -33.93 40.99 -17.88
N VAL A 647 -34.32 40.03 -17.03
CA VAL A 647 -34.50 38.63 -17.44
C VAL A 647 -35.58 38.50 -18.50
N TRP A 648 -36.72 39.17 -18.32
CA TRP A 648 -37.81 39.14 -19.30
C TRP A 648 -37.49 39.93 -20.57
N GLU A 649 -36.75 41.03 -20.48
CA GLU A 649 -36.27 41.76 -21.64
C GLU A 649 -35.27 40.94 -22.45
N THR A 650 -34.36 40.20 -21.81
CA THR A 650 -33.49 39.24 -22.50
C THR A 650 -34.28 38.12 -23.17
N LEU A 651 -35.32 37.59 -22.53
CA LEU A 651 -36.19 36.58 -23.13
C LEU A 651 -37.03 37.13 -24.29
N LYS A 652 -37.41 38.41 -24.28
CA LYS A 652 -38.20 39.03 -25.35
C LYS A 652 -37.36 39.53 -26.51
N ASN A 653 -36.23 40.17 -26.21
CA ASN A 653 -35.46 40.97 -27.16
C ASN A 653 -34.08 40.38 -27.48
N MET A 654 -33.67 39.30 -26.79
CA MET A 654 -32.37 38.63 -26.99
C MET A 654 -31.15 39.55 -26.78
N GLU A 655 -31.30 40.60 -25.97
CA GLU A 655 -30.22 41.55 -25.66
C GLU A 655 -29.15 40.92 -24.74
N PRO A 656 -27.89 41.41 -24.81
CA PRO A 656 -26.81 41.00 -23.91
C PRO A 656 -27.22 41.10 -22.45
N PHE A 657 -27.23 39.96 -21.76
CA PHE A 657 -27.53 39.93 -20.34
C PHE A 657 -26.26 40.19 -19.52
N ASP A 658 -26.27 41.27 -18.74
CA ASP A 658 -25.20 41.52 -17.79
C ASP A 658 -25.35 40.60 -16.57
N ILE A 659 -24.29 39.85 -16.29
CA ILE A 659 -24.24 38.87 -15.19
C ILE A 659 -23.75 39.56 -13.92
N GLU A 660 -23.06 40.70 -13.99
CA GLU A 660 -22.51 41.38 -12.80
C GLU A 660 -23.54 41.61 -11.69
N PRO A 661 -24.81 42.00 -11.97
CA PRO A 661 -25.84 42.12 -10.94
C PRO A 661 -26.18 40.80 -10.22
N PHE A 662 -25.89 39.64 -10.82
CA PHE A 662 -26.01 38.32 -10.19
C PHE A 662 -24.80 37.97 -9.30
N LEU A 663 -23.63 38.56 -9.59
CA LEU A 663 -22.38 38.29 -8.89
C LEU A 663 -22.22 39.14 -7.62
N GLN A 664 -23.01 40.20 -7.47
CA GLN A 664 -23.03 41.02 -6.27
C GLN A 664 -23.64 40.22 -5.11
N PHE A 665 -22.78 39.48 -4.40
CA PHE A 665 -23.12 38.92 -3.10
C PHE A 665 -23.56 40.07 -2.19
N PRO A 666 -24.65 39.92 -1.40
CA PRO A 666 -24.81 40.78 -0.25
C PRO A 666 -23.51 40.66 0.57
N PRO A 667 -22.89 41.78 1.01
CA PRO A 667 -21.72 41.70 1.87
C PRO A 667 -22.05 40.76 3.03
N PRO A 668 -21.10 39.88 3.45
CA PRO A 668 -21.36 38.94 4.53
C PRO A 668 -21.92 39.73 5.69
N THR A 669 -23.21 39.52 5.99
CA THR A 669 -23.84 40.13 7.14
C THR A 669 -22.99 39.68 8.31
N THR A 670 -22.23 40.61 8.90
CA THR A 670 -21.44 40.34 10.09
C THR A 670 -22.43 39.78 11.09
N VAL A 671 -22.35 38.47 11.32
CA VAL A 671 -23.17 37.81 12.32
C VAL A 671 -22.71 38.44 13.63
N GLY A 672 -23.45 39.44 14.09
CA GLY A 672 -23.24 40.02 15.40
C GLY A 672 -23.27 38.86 16.37
N SER A 673 -22.17 38.64 17.08
CA SER A 673 -22.10 37.68 18.17
C SER A 673 -23.13 38.11 19.22
N GLN A 674 -24.37 37.65 19.08
CA GLN A 674 -25.29 37.59 20.20
C GLN A 674 -24.81 36.41 21.03
N THR A 675 -23.94 36.74 21.99
CA THR A 675 -23.68 35.94 23.17
C THR A 675 -25.02 35.73 23.88
N ALA A 676 -25.47 34.48 23.91
CA ALA A 676 -26.50 33.99 24.82
C ALA A 676 -25.80 33.11 25.86
#